data_AF-A0A3P3XKM0-F1
#
_entry.id   AF-A0A3P3XKM0-F1
#
_cell.length_a   1.000
_cell.length_b   1.000
_cell.length_c   1.000
_cell.angle_alpha   90.00
_cell.angle_beta   90.00
_cell.angle_gamma   90.00
#
_symmetry.space_group_name_H-M   'P 1'
#
loop_
_entity.id
_entity.type
_entity.pdbx_description
1 polymer ?
#
loop_
_entity_poly.entity_id
_entity_poly.type
_entity_poly.pdbx_seq_one_letter_code
_entity_poly.pdbx_strand_id
1 'polypeptide(L)'
;MFNPGSILKPLTALRYLGEKPDTIKVPFVERPAADRYRGFHINDLDKCIGCGTCAEICDNDAIRMVPVEGKEAGVGRTQYRPAIDYGRCCWCALCVDVCTTGSLKMTREYIHISPDANSFFILPNEKSIHGESAPKEGWTADKQVNFLDLDRVPMKELSAEERGDSFIEIVKGFSKEEAIKEASRCVSCGLCTAVCPANMNIPEYIEAIWNDDIHEAGRQMYKTNPLSDVCGRICTHKCETACSIGNRGKPLSIRWLKRYAMDAIPQEQYLSLVDQNIVKKGGKKVAIVGSGPSGLSASYYLALMGYEVTVFEAYPKAGGMMRYGIPSYRLPDAVLDKDIGLIESLGVTIKTGTRVGKDVQFEDLHQQFDAVLIATGFHEGRSTKVPGTDHPMVFQAIDLLSRIRRGIEFPVEKEIVVIGGGNVAMDIARSLARLQKQKYGEVHLIVTSLETRDIMPADKEEIEEAEEEGIVFHPGRGPEEVLIEDSNIVGLKTSRCTRVFDEQKRFNPAFDKNDIEIYKGNMVVEAIGQGPNMSYLGDYATKLEYDGRRIKVTPYYQSSLGWLFVAGDIIKGPDVINGVAVGHKAAIGIDEYLAQTPDDHVTTIDDCIKIAREYEKQEIRQLDALLKNKDLQEAEFGEGAAALGLVLQELLDQHNRNLAQLLMLLGNENFRIHLRQELKRELRARDFSRYANLAPLPGTPGGAPFSEGDLVAFLALREQKGFELYNDIFYLSGHKEFEFIIESLREAQRKAVEKVEAL
;
A
#
# COMPACT_ATOMS: atom_id res chain seq x y z
N MET A 1 -25.06 -61.85 -33.11
CA MET A 1 -25.87 -62.56 -34.12
C MET A 1 -27.05 -61.68 -34.56
N PHE A 2 -26.84 -60.49 -35.15
CA PHE A 2 -27.92 -59.74 -35.82
C PHE A 2 -27.35 -58.90 -36.98
N ASN A 3 -27.76 -59.27 -38.20
CA ASN A 3 -27.33 -58.69 -39.47
C ASN A 3 -27.97 -57.28 -39.68
N PRO A 4 -27.26 -56.24 -40.19
CA PRO A 4 -27.77 -54.86 -40.24
C PRO A 4 -29.06 -54.63 -41.06
N GLY A 5 -29.53 -55.62 -41.82
CA GLY A 5 -30.75 -55.57 -42.65
C GLY A 5 -31.88 -56.53 -42.23
N SER A 6 -31.90 -57.05 -41.00
CA SER A 6 -32.97 -57.97 -40.56
C SER A 6 -34.33 -57.26 -40.45
N ILE A 7 -35.35 -57.79 -41.15
CA ILE A 7 -36.76 -57.37 -41.06
C ILE A 7 -37.31 -57.49 -39.63
N LEU A 8 -36.71 -58.34 -38.78
CA LEU A 8 -37.13 -58.56 -37.40
C LEU A 8 -36.45 -57.60 -36.40
N LYS A 9 -35.55 -56.71 -36.85
CA LYS A 9 -34.88 -55.72 -35.99
C LYS A 9 -35.86 -54.80 -35.24
N PRO A 10 -36.99 -54.34 -35.81
CA PRO A 10 -37.99 -53.57 -35.06
C PRO A 10 -38.59 -54.33 -33.86
N LEU A 11 -38.61 -55.66 -33.90
CA LEU A 11 -39.12 -56.48 -32.79
C LEU A 11 -38.16 -56.50 -31.58
N THR A 12 -36.90 -56.07 -31.73
CA THR A 12 -36.02 -55.87 -30.55
C THR A 12 -36.50 -54.74 -29.65
N ALA A 13 -37.34 -53.82 -30.14
CA ALA A 13 -38.01 -52.82 -29.30
C ALA A 13 -39.04 -53.46 -28.35
N LEU A 14 -39.57 -54.65 -28.67
CA LEU A 14 -40.51 -55.36 -27.80
C LEU A 14 -39.88 -55.81 -26.47
N ARG A 15 -38.54 -55.86 -26.34
CA ARG A 15 -37.90 -56.14 -25.05
C ARG A 15 -38.10 -55.02 -24.02
N TYR A 16 -38.40 -53.81 -24.50
CA TYR A 16 -38.74 -52.65 -23.68
C TYR A 16 -40.26 -52.53 -23.47
N LEU A 17 -41.05 -53.49 -23.96
CA LEU A 17 -42.50 -53.51 -23.79
C LEU A 17 -42.83 -53.82 -22.33
N GLY A 18 -43.11 -52.77 -21.54
CA GLY A 18 -43.34 -52.86 -20.09
C GLY A 18 -42.29 -52.12 -19.25
N GLU A 19 -41.16 -51.75 -19.85
CA GLU A 19 -40.20 -50.83 -19.22
C GLU A 19 -40.72 -49.40 -19.38
N LYS A 20 -40.67 -48.61 -18.30
CA LYS A 20 -40.97 -47.19 -18.39
C LYS A 20 -39.84 -46.51 -19.19
N PRO A 21 -40.15 -45.61 -20.13
CA PRO A 21 -39.11 -44.89 -20.85
C PRO A 21 -38.25 -44.07 -19.89
N ASP A 22 -36.93 -44.11 -20.05
CA ASP A 22 -35.98 -43.30 -19.27
C ASP A 22 -36.14 -41.78 -19.53
N THR A 23 -36.80 -41.41 -20.63
CA THR A 23 -37.12 -40.03 -20.98
C THR A 23 -38.29 -39.50 -20.13
N ILE A 24 -38.01 -38.48 -19.34
CA ILE A 24 -39.00 -37.69 -18.61
C ILE A 24 -39.62 -36.62 -19.49
N LYS A 25 -40.89 -36.27 -19.25
CA LYS A 25 -41.57 -35.17 -19.94
C LYS A 25 -41.30 -33.86 -19.19
N VAL A 26 -40.27 -33.11 -19.59
CA VAL A 26 -40.07 -31.72 -19.11
C VAL A 26 -41.09 -30.80 -19.80
N PRO A 27 -41.76 -29.86 -19.09
CA PRO A 27 -41.58 -29.47 -17.68
C PRO A 27 -42.50 -30.22 -16.68
N PHE A 28 -43.27 -31.22 -17.11
CA PHE A 28 -44.29 -31.89 -16.28
C PHE A 28 -43.74 -32.87 -15.23
N VAL A 29 -42.54 -33.40 -15.45
CA VAL A 29 -41.85 -34.33 -14.54
C VAL A 29 -40.45 -33.79 -14.29
N GLU A 30 -40.22 -33.31 -13.07
CA GLU A 30 -38.90 -32.86 -12.62
C GLU A 30 -38.05 -34.05 -12.18
N ARG A 31 -36.81 -34.11 -12.67
CA ARG A 31 -35.83 -35.04 -12.12
C ARG A 31 -35.17 -34.37 -10.91
N PRO A 32 -35.23 -34.98 -9.72
CA PRO A 32 -34.51 -34.45 -8.58
C PRO A 32 -33.01 -34.44 -8.90
N ALA A 33 -32.39 -33.26 -8.81
CA ALA A 33 -30.95 -33.15 -8.96
C ALA A 33 -30.24 -33.90 -7.82
N ALA A 34 -29.01 -34.37 -8.05
CA ALA A 34 -28.21 -34.98 -6.99
C ALA A 34 -27.94 -33.98 -5.84
N ASP A 35 -27.63 -34.47 -4.64
CA ASP A 35 -27.39 -33.60 -3.49
C ASP A 35 -26.19 -32.66 -3.70
N ARG A 36 -25.15 -33.11 -4.41
CA ARG A 36 -23.97 -32.28 -4.77
C ARG A 36 -24.07 -31.65 -6.15
N TYR A 37 -25.28 -31.46 -6.69
CA TYR A 37 -25.46 -30.87 -8.01
C TYR A 37 -24.95 -29.42 -8.06
N ARG A 38 -24.34 -29.03 -9.18
CA ARG A 38 -23.78 -27.69 -9.42
C ARG A 38 -24.78 -26.87 -10.23
N GLY A 39 -25.83 -26.42 -9.57
CA GLY A 39 -26.90 -25.59 -10.14
C GLY A 39 -26.60 -24.08 -10.07
N PHE A 40 -27.62 -23.24 -10.23
CA PHE A 40 -27.46 -21.79 -10.16
C PHE A 40 -26.81 -21.33 -8.84
N HIS A 41 -26.01 -20.28 -8.90
CA HIS A 41 -25.32 -19.77 -7.73
C HIS A 41 -26.28 -19.02 -6.81
N ILE A 42 -25.96 -19.06 -5.52
CA ILE A 42 -26.48 -18.15 -4.49
C ILE A 42 -25.30 -17.45 -3.81
N ASN A 43 -25.53 -16.23 -3.35
CA ASN A 43 -24.50 -15.46 -2.67
C ASN A 43 -25.10 -14.76 -1.44
N ASP A 44 -24.49 -15.00 -0.28
CA ASP A 44 -24.69 -14.19 0.92
C ASP A 44 -23.97 -12.85 0.71
N LEU A 45 -24.74 -11.80 0.41
CA LEU A 45 -24.20 -10.49 0.03
C LEU A 45 -23.55 -9.76 1.21
N ASP A 46 -23.92 -10.10 2.45
CA ASP A 46 -23.37 -9.53 3.67
C ASP A 46 -22.04 -10.17 4.06
N LYS A 47 -21.92 -11.48 3.84
CA LYS A 47 -20.70 -12.24 4.05
C LYS A 47 -19.70 -12.09 2.91
N CYS A 48 -20.16 -11.83 1.69
CA CYS A 48 -19.27 -11.58 0.56
C CYS A 48 -18.49 -10.27 0.76
N ILE A 49 -17.16 -10.32 0.68
CA ILE A 49 -16.29 -9.14 0.84
C ILE A 49 -15.94 -8.47 -0.49
N GLY A 50 -16.34 -9.04 -1.62
CA GLY A 50 -16.05 -8.47 -2.93
C GLY A 50 -14.56 -8.49 -3.32
N CYS A 51 -13.82 -9.53 -2.92
CA CYS A 51 -12.39 -9.68 -3.23
C CYS A 51 -12.09 -10.03 -4.70
N GLY A 52 -13.07 -10.52 -5.45
CA GLY A 52 -12.89 -10.83 -6.88
C GLY A 52 -12.24 -12.18 -7.18
N THR A 53 -11.79 -12.96 -6.19
CA THR A 53 -11.15 -14.27 -6.42
C THR A 53 -12.02 -15.24 -7.25
N CYS A 54 -13.34 -15.17 -7.09
CA CYS A 54 -14.29 -15.95 -7.90
C CYS A 54 -14.34 -15.53 -9.38
N ALA A 55 -14.06 -14.27 -9.70
CA ALA A 55 -13.95 -13.79 -11.07
C ALA A 55 -12.60 -14.17 -11.67
N GLU A 56 -11.52 -14.00 -10.92
CA GLU A 56 -10.15 -14.30 -11.36
C GLU A 56 -9.97 -15.78 -11.74
N ILE A 57 -10.51 -16.70 -10.93
CA ILE A 57 -10.42 -18.15 -11.18
C ILE A 57 -11.32 -18.62 -12.34
N CYS A 58 -12.11 -17.73 -12.95
CA CYS A 58 -13.11 -18.11 -13.93
C CYS A 58 -12.55 -18.08 -15.35
N ASP A 59 -11.96 -19.19 -15.80
CA ASP A 59 -11.38 -19.32 -17.16
C ASP A 59 -12.34 -19.00 -18.32
N ASN A 60 -13.65 -18.97 -18.09
CA ASN A 60 -14.66 -18.64 -19.11
C ASN A 60 -15.09 -17.17 -19.10
N ASP A 61 -14.51 -16.34 -18.23
CA ASP A 61 -14.91 -14.95 -18.00
C ASP A 61 -16.43 -14.82 -17.78
N ALA A 62 -17.00 -15.79 -17.05
CA ALA A 62 -18.43 -15.85 -16.79
C ALA A 62 -18.85 -15.00 -15.59
N ILE A 63 -17.90 -14.50 -14.79
CA ILE A 63 -18.18 -13.78 -13.56
C ILE A 63 -17.67 -12.34 -13.67
N ARG A 64 -18.57 -11.38 -13.46
CA ARG A 64 -18.27 -9.96 -13.45
C ARG A 64 -18.54 -9.37 -12.07
N MET A 65 -17.55 -8.67 -11.51
CA MET A 65 -17.73 -7.94 -10.25
C MET A 65 -18.52 -6.64 -10.49
N VAL A 66 -19.71 -6.52 -9.89
CA VAL A 66 -20.62 -5.36 -10.03
C VAL A 66 -20.85 -4.67 -8.69
N PRO A 67 -20.93 -3.32 -8.63
CA PRO A 67 -21.22 -2.61 -7.39
C PRO A 67 -22.66 -2.90 -6.96
N VAL A 68 -22.89 -3.05 -5.66
CA VAL A 68 -24.20 -3.31 -5.08
C VAL A 68 -24.58 -2.19 -4.13
N GLU A 69 -25.78 -1.63 -4.30
CA GLU A 69 -26.31 -0.58 -3.45
C GLU A 69 -26.38 -1.04 -1.99
N GLY A 70 -26.04 -0.14 -1.06
CA GLY A 70 -25.98 -0.45 0.38
C GLY A 70 -24.76 -1.28 0.82
N LYS A 71 -23.82 -1.61 -0.08
CA LYS A 71 -22.53 -2.22 0.28
C LYS A 71 -21.41 -1.19 0.11
N GLU A 72 -20.79 -0.77 1.19
CA GLU A 72 -19.70 0.21 1.19
C GLU A 72 -18.31 -0.46 1.23
N ALA A 73 -17.32 0.22 0.68
CA ALA A 73 -15.92 -0.18 0.80
C ALA A 73 -15.40 0.07 2.24
N GLY A 74 -14.52 -0.80 2.71
CA GLY A 74 -13.94 -0.72 4.05
C GLY A 74 -12.70 -1.60 4.16
N VAL A 75 -12.19 -1.74 5.39
CA VAL A 75 -11.00 -2.60 5.63
C VAL A 75 -11.31 -4.04 5.23
N GLY A 76 -10.56 -4.56 4.25
CA GLY A 76 -10.72 -5.93 3.76
C GLY A 76 -12.01 -6.20 2.99
N ARG A 77 -12.73 -5.17 2.50
CA ARG A 77 -13.97 -5.36 1.72
C ARG A 77 -14.22 -4.24 0.71
N THR A 78 -14.92 -4.60 -0.37
CA THR A 78 -15.34 -3.68 -1.42
C THR A 78 -16.86 -3.63 -1.57
N GLN A 79 -17.33 -2.63 -2.33
CA GLN A 79 -18.73 -2.50 -2.74
C GLN A 79 -19.19 -3.50 -3.81
N TYR A 80 -18.29 -4.36 -4.31
CA TYR A 80 -18.55 -5.20 -5.48
C TYR A 80 -18.98 -6.63 -5.10
N ARG A 81 -19.83 -7.26 -5.93
CA ARG A 81 -20.28 -8.66 -5.78
C ARG A 81 -20.28 -9.36 -7.15
N PRO A 82 -20.07 -10.69 -7.20
CA PRO A 82 -20.03 -11.43 -8.46
C PRO A 82 -21.42 -11.54 -9.08
N ALA A 83 -21.61 -10.95 -10.26
CA ALA A 83 -22.70 -11.28 -11.17
C ALA A 83 -22.21 -12.32 -12.18
N ILE A 84 -23.08 -13.26 -12.57
CA ILE A 84 -22.71 -14.48 -13.29
C ILE A 84 -23.49 -14.53 -14.59
N ASP A 85 -22.77 -14.73 -15.70
CA ASP A 85 -23.27 -15.03 -17.03
C ASP A 85 -23.39 -16.55 -17.21
N TYR A 86 -24.59 -17.07 -17.07
CA TYR A 86 -24.86 -18.50 -17.25
C TYR A 86 -24.83 -18.96 -18.71
N GLY A 87 -24.78 -18.03 -19.67
CA GLY A 87 -24.49 -18.37 -21.07
C GLY A 87 -23.03 -18.75 -21.30
N ARG A 88 -22.12 -18.32 -20.41
CA ARG A 88 -20.68 -18.62 -20.45
C ARG A 88 -20.24 -19.65 -19.41
N CYS A 89 -20.95 -19.73 -18.29
CA CYS A 89 -20.59 -20.61 -17.18
C CYS A 89 -20.53 -22.10 -17.61
N CYS A 90 -19.40 -22.76 -17.35
CA CYS A 90 -19.23 -24.19 -17.61
C CYS A 90 -19.52 -25.08 -16.38
N TRP A 91 -20.03 -24.52 -15.27
CA TRP A 91 -20.45 -25.24 -14.07
C TRP A 91 -19.33 -26.05 -13.36
N CYS A 92 -18.09 -25.57 -13.41
CA CYS A 92 -16.94 -26.24 -12.77
C CYS A 92 -16.88 -26.11 -11.23
N ALA A 93 -17.60 -25.14 -10.65
CA ALA A 93 -17.63 -24.77 -9.23
C ALA A 93 -16.32 -24.22 -8.62
N LEU A 94 -15.27 -23.98 -9.40
CA LEU A 94 -14.01 -23.42 -8.89
C LEU A 94 -14.21 -22.10 -8.14
N CYS A 95 -15.08 -21.21 -8.66
CA CYS A 95 -15.43 -19.94 -8.03
C CYS A 95 -16.04 -20.06 -6.62
N VAL A 96 -16.73 -21.17 -6.34
CA VAL A 96 -17.30 -21.50 -5.02
C VAL A 96 -16.22 -22.08 -4.13
N ASP A 97 -15.39 -22.96 -4.67
CA ASP A 97 -14.34 -23.65 -3.93
C ASP A 97 -13.23 -22.68 -3.44
N VAL A 98 -12.85 -21.68 -4.24
CA VAL A 98 -11.87 -20.64 -3.87
C VAL A 98 -12.49 -19.44 -3.14
N CYS A 99 -13.80 -19.46 -2.84
CA CYS A 99 -14.46 -18.34 -2.17
C CYS A 99 -13.90 -18.16 -0.74
N THR A 100 -13.14 -17.08 -0.52
CA THR A 100 -12.39 -16.86 0.73
C THR A 100 -13.28 -16.62 1.96
N THR A 101 -14.55 -16.28 1.75
CA THR A 101 -15.55 -16.13 2.81
C THR A 101 -16.53 -17.30 2.84
N GLY A 102 -16.58 -18.12 1.79
CA GLY A 102 -17.62 -19.14 1.60
C GLY A 102 -19.02 -18.52 1.55
N SER A 103 -19.16 -17.33 0.94
CA SER A 103 -20.47 -16.68 0.70
C SER A 103 -21.16 -17.21 -0.55
N LEU A 104 -20.39 -17.66 -1.54
CA LEU A 104 -20.89 -18.21 -2.79
C LEU A 104 -21.15 -19.71 -2.63
N LYS A 105 -22.32 -20.18 -3.07
CA LYS A 105 -22.71 -21.60 -3.14
C LYS A 105 -23.45 -21.87 -4.43
N MET A 106 -23.74 -23.13 -4.74
CA MET A 106 -24.60 -23.53 -5.87
C MET A 106 -25.81 -24.31 -5.36
N THR A 107 -26.96 -24.10 -6.00
CA THR A 107 -28.21 -24.76 -5.68
C THR A 107 -28.34 -26.10 -6.43
N ARG A 108 -29.48 -26.76 -6.23
CA ARG A 108 -29.92 -27.91 -7.03
C ARG A 108 -30.78 -27.50 -8.22
N GLU A 109 -30.96 -26.20 -8.45
CA GLU A 109 -31.73 -25.66 -9.57
C GLU A 109 -30.89 -25.66 -10.85
N TYR A 110 -31.46 -26.18 -11.93
CA TYR A 110 -30.74 -26.31 -13.20
C TYR A 110 -31.57 -25.99 -14.45
N ILE A 111 -32.85 -25.66 -14.28
CA ILE A 111 -33.76 -25.35 -15.38
C ILE A 111 -34.11 -23.87 -15.33
N HIS A 112 -33.54 -23.09 -16.23
CA HIS A 112 -33.98 -21.73 -16.53
C HIS A 112 -34.27 -21.62 -18.03
N ILE A 113 -35.51 -21.27 -18.38
CA ILE A 113 -35.97 -21.17 -19.77
C ILE A 113 -36.50 -19.76 -19.96
N SER A 114 -35.87 -18.99 -20.85
CA SER A 114 -36.27 -17.62 -21.16
C SER A 114 -35.91 -17.27 -22.61
N PRO A 115 -36.77 -16.54 -23.33
CA PRO A 115 -36.43 -15.99 -24.64
C PRO A 115 -35.52 -14.76 -24.56
N ASP A 116 -35.36 -14.14 -23.38
CA ASP A 116 -34.48 -13.00 -23.16
C ASP A 116 -33.09 -13.47 -22.74
N ALA A 117 -32.09 -13.21 -23.59
CA ALA A 117 -30.70 -13.55 -23.32
C ALA A 117 -30.14 -12.84 -22.06
N ASN A 118 -30.62 -11.64 -21.72
CA ASN A 118 -30.15 -10.92 -20.54
C ASN A 118 -30.58 -11.57 -19.24
N SER A 119 -31.63 -12.42 -19.26
CA SER A 119 -32.08 -13.15 -18.09
C SER A 119 -31.10 -14.21 -17.59
N PHE A 120 -30.01 -14.49 -18.32
CA PHE A 120 -28.92 -15.39 -17.92
C PHE A 120 -27.76 -14.66 -17.23
N PHE A 121 -27.76 -13.32 -17.20
CA PHE A 121 -26.79 -12.52 -16.45
C PHE A 121 -27.41 -12.07 -15.12
N ILE A 122 -26.97 -12.69 -14.03
CA ILE A 122 -27.64 -12.58 -12.74
C ILE A 122 -26.66 -12.17 -11.66
N LEU A 123 -27.07 -11.22 -10.83
CA LEU A 123 -26.45 -10.98 -9.53
C LEU A 123 -27.07 -11.95 -8.52
N PRO A 124 -26.38 -13.03 -8.12
CA PRO A 124 -26.92 -14.00 -7.18
C PRO A 124 -27.14 -13.35 -5.82
N ASN A 125 -28.24 -13.73 -5.17
CA ASN A 125 -28.51 -13.45 -3.76
C ASN A 125 -28.84 -14.78 -3.05
N GLU A 126 -29.28 -14.72 -1.80
CA GLU A 126 -29.61 -15.92 -1.01
C GLU A 126 -30.83 -16.70 -1.54
N LYS A 127 -31.60 -16.09 -2.45
CA LYS A 127 -32.86 -16.63 -2.99
C LYS A 127 -32.71 -17.22 -4.40
N SER A 128 -31.49 -17.40 -4.91
CA SER A 128 -31.26 -17.93 -6.28
C SER A 128 -31.93 -17.08 -7.37
N ILE A 129 -31.87 -17.56 -8.61
CA ILE A 129 -32.53 -16.97 -9.79
C ILE A 129 -34.06 -17.07 -9.72
N HIS A 130 -34.61 -18.11 -9.07
CA HIS A 130 -36.05 -18.39 -9.04
C HIS A 130 -36.75 -18.09 -7.70
N GLY A 131 -36.08 -17.42 -6.77
CA GLY A 131 -36.64 -17.06 -5.47
C GLY A 131 -36.70 -18.23 -4.47
N GLU A 132 -37.65 -18.16 -3.53
CA GLU A 132 -37.72 -19.08 -2.38
C GLU A 132 -38.21 -20.50 -2.74
N SER A 133 -38.63 -20.71 -3.97
CA SER A 133 -39.39 -21.88 -4.45
C SER A 133 -38.58 -23.17 -4.59
N ALA A 134 -37.26 -23.14 -4.43
CA ALA A 134 -36.38 -24.17 -4.96
C ALA A 134 -35.34 -24.74 -3.97
N PRO A 135 -34.87 -25.99 -4.17
CA PRO A 135 -33.97 -26.69 -3.25
C PRO A 135 -32.60 -26.01 -3.17
N LYS A 136 -32.35 -25.38 -2.01
CA LYS A 136 -31.33 -24.34 -1.82
C LYS A 136 -29.88 -24.83 -1.83
N GLU A 137 -29.60 -26.06 -1.42
CA GLU A 137 -28.21 -26.52 -1.25
C GLU A 137 -27.87 -27.66 -2.22
N GLY A 138 -27.04 -27.34 -3.21
CA GLY A 138 -26.37 -28.28 -4.10
C GLY A 138 -24.88 -28.37 -3.74
N TRP A 139 -24.03 -27.69 -4.51
CA TRP A 139 -22.61 -27.64 -4.22
C TRP A 139 -22.23 -26.53 -3.24
N THR A 140 -21.47 -26.91 -2.22
CA THR A 140 -20.77 -25.99 -1.32
C THR A 140 -19.33 -26.46 -1.20
N ALA A 141 -18.40 -25.53 -0.97
CA ALA A 141 -17.00 -25.86 -0.76
C ALA A 141 -16.89 -26.82 0.44
N ASP A 142 -16.33 -28.01 0.20
CA ASP A 142 -16.20 -29.07 1.20
C ASP A 142 -15.22 -28.63 2.31
N LYS A 143 -15.55 -28.89 3.57
CA LYS A 143 -14.64 -28.58 4.68
C LYS A 143 -13.44 -29.54 4.75
N GLN A 144 -13.55 -30.72 4.15
CA GLN A 144 -12.50 -31.75 4.20
C GLN A 144 -11.49 -31.64 3.05
N VAL A 145 -11.89 -31.04 1.91
CA VAL A 145 -11.03 -30.81 0.75
C VAL A 145 -11.15 -29.34 0.35
N ASN A 146 -10.20 -28.53 0.78
CA ASN A 146 -10.19 -27.10 0.55
C ASN A 146 -9.07 -26.75 -0.44
N PHE A 147 -9.40 -25.99 -1.49
CA PHE A 147 -8.41 -25.46 -2.43
C PHE A 147 -7.54 -24.36 -1.81
N LEU A 148 -7.98 -23.79 -0.69
CA LEU A 148 -7.22 -22.78 0.06
C LEU A 148 -6.52 -23.43 1.25
N ASP A 149 -5.22 -23.18 1.39
CA ASP A 149 -4.49 -23.49 2.63
C ASP A 149 -4.77 -22.41 3.69
N LEU A 150 -5.53 -22.80 4.72
CA LEU A 150 -6.04 -21.90 5.74
C LEU A 150 -5.09 -21.73 6.93
N ASP A 151 -4.06 -22.57 7.03
CA ASP A 151 -3.14 -22.57 8.16
C ASP A 151 -1.88 -21.77 7.84
N ARG A 152 -1.59 -20.78 8.69
CA ARG A 152 -0.40 -19.94 8.58
C ARG A 152 0.86 -20.73 8.94
N VAL A 153 1.90 -20.60 8.11
CA VAL A 153 3.22 -21.15 8.42
C VAL A 153 3.74 -20.46 9.69
N PRO A 154 4.06 -21.22 10.75
CA PRO A 154 4.46 -20.64 12.03
C PRO A 154 5.82 -19.93 11.89
N MET A 155 5.93 -18.73 12.47
CA MET A 155 7.20 -18.02 12.57
C MET A 155 8.01 -18.58 13.73
N LYS A 156 9.30 -18.86 13.50
CA LYS A 156 10.19 -19.35 14.56
C LYS A 156 10.75 -18.18 15.35
N GLU A 157 10.79 -18.37 16.66
CA GLU A 157 11.29 -17.39 17.63
C GLU A 157 12.30 -18.03 18.58
N LEU A 158 13.03 -17.20 19.33
CA LEU A 158 13.81 -17.64 20.48
C LEU A 158 12.88 -18.00 21.65
N SER A 159 13.32 -18.94 22.48
CA SER A 159 12.59 -19.23 23.72
C SER A 159 12.62 -18.02 24.68
N ALA A 160 11.66 -17.96 25.60
CA ALA A 160 11.59 -16.91 26.62
C ALA A 160 12.89 -16.79 27.44
N GLU A 161 13.52 -17.93 27.76
CA GLU A 161 14.78 -17.97 28.49
C GLU A 161 15.92 -17.35 27.67
N GLU A 162 16.11 -17.79 26.42
CA GLU A 162 17.17 -17.29 25.53
C GLU A 162 17.02 -15.80 25.21
N ARG A 163 15.79 -15.32 24.98
CA ARG A 163 15.56 -13.92 24.63
C ARG A 163 15.70 -12.97 25.82
N GLY A 164 15.47 -13.45 27.04
CA GLY A 164 15.63 -12.67 28.27
C GLY A 164 17.09 -12.36 28.64
N ASP A 165 18.06 -13.09 28.05
CA ASP A 165 19.49 -12.95 28.38
C ASP A 165 20.24 -11.98 27.46
N SER A 166 19.63 -11.54 26.36
CA SER A 166 20.34 -10.79 25.32
C SER A 166 19.44 -9.80 24.56
N PHE A 167 20.06 -8.94 23.77
CA PHE A 167 19.38 -8.01 22.86
C PHE A 167 19.44 -8.48 21.40
N ILE A 168 19.63 -9.78 21.17
CA ILE A 168 19.63 -10.36 19.83
C ILE A 168 18.20 -10.42 19.27
N GLU A 169 18.07 -10.43 17.94
CA GLU A 169 16.78 -10.49 17.27
C GLU A 169 16.01 -11.77 17.67
N ILE A 170 14.76 -11.60 18.13
CA ILE A 170 13.94 -12.69 18.67
C ILE A 170 13.39 -13.57 17.54
N VAL A 171 12.91 -12.91 16.49
CA VAL A 171 12.25 -13.56 15.35
C VAL A 171 13.31 -14.04 14.37
N LYS A 172 13.31 -15.34 14.05
CA LYS A 172 14.33 -15.97 13.20
C LYS A 172 14.12 -15.75 11.70
N GLY A 173 12.91 -15.42 11.28
CA GLY A 173 12.53 -15.31 9.87
C GLY A 173 12.19 -16.65 9.24
N PHE A 174 11.69 -16.62 8.00
CA PHE A 174 11.37 -17.83 7.25
C PHE A 174 12.61 -18.41 6.55
N SER A 175 12.68 -19.74 6.48
CA SER A 175 13.47 -20.41 5.43
C SER A 175 12.82 -20.22 4.06
N LYS A 176 13.56 -20.52 3.00
CA LYS A 176 13.06 -20.46 1.62
C LYS A 176 11.81 -21.33 1.43
N GLU A 177 11.84 -22.56 1.91
CA GLU A 177 10.72 -23.49 1.79
C GLU A 177 9.48 -23.00 2.55
N GLU A 178 9.68 -22.43 3.75
CA GLU A 178 8.60 -21.84 4.54
C GLU A 178 8.00 -20.60 3.86
N ALA A 179 8.85 -19.74 3.27
CA ALA A 179 8.42 -18.54 2.57
C ALA A 179 7.62 -18.87 1.30
N ILE A 180 8.09 -19.80 0.46
CA ILE A 180 7.37 -20.25 -0.74
C ILE A 180 6.03 -20.87 -0.35
N LYS A 181 6.00 -21.69 0.70
CA LYS A 181 4.75 -22.29 1.21
C LYS A 181 3.77 -21.23 1.72
N GLU A 182 4.24 -20.22 2.45
CA GLU A 182 3.36 -19.15 2.94
C GLU A 182 2.89 -18.23 1.78
N ALA A 183 3.75 -17.98 0.80
CA ALA A 183 3.44 -17.18 -0.39
C ALA A 183 2.39 -17.85 -1.28
N SER A 184 2.42 -19.18 -1.42
CA SER A 184 1.46 -19.94 -2.23
C SER A 184 0.02 -19.89 -1.72
N ARG A 185 -0.21 -19.31 -0.54
CA ARG A 185 -1.54 -19.11 0.05
C ARG A 185 -2.24 -17.85 -0.48
N CYS A 186 -1.51 -16.98 -1.17
CA CYS A 186 -2.04 -15.73 -1.70
C CYS A 186 -3.04 -16.00 -2.83
N VAL A 187 -4.12 -15.22 -2.87
CA VAL A 187 -5.14 -15.27 -3.94
C VAL A 187 -5.16 -13.99 -4.78
N SER A 188 -4.08 -13.21 -4.73
CA SER A 188 -3.82 -12.00 -5.51
C SER A 188 -4.96 -10.96 -5.60
N CYS A 189 -5.79 -10.86 -4.55
CA CYS A 189 -7.00 -10.04 -4.59
C CYS A 189 -6.81 -8.53 -4.37
N GLY A 190 -5.60 -8.07 -4.01
CA GLY A 190 -5.26 -6.65 -3.84
C GLY A 190 -5.91 -5.91 -2.65
N LEU A 191 -6.75 -6.56 -1.83
CA LEU A 191 -7.35 -5.91 -0.64
C LEU A 191 -6.29 -5.42 0.35
N CYS A 192 -5.22 -6.19 0.52
CA CYS A 192 -4.08 -5.83 1.37
C CYS A 192 -3.35 -4.56 0.88
N THR A 193 -3.20 -4.39 -0.44
CA THR A 193 -2.63 -3.19 -1.06
C THR A 193 -3.48 -1.96 -0.74
N ALA A 194 -4.80 -2.06 -0.87
CA ALA A 194 -5.72 -0.95 -0.68
C ALA A 194 -5.72 -0.38 0.75
N VAL A 195 -5.35 -1.17 1.77
CA VAL A 195 -5.27 -0.68 3.16
C VAL A 195 -3.86 -0.28 3.57
N CYS A 196 -2.86 -0.68 2.80
CA CYS A 196 -1.48 -0.32 3.07
C CYS A 196 -1.32 1.19 2.85
N PRO A 197 -0.87 1.97 3.84
CA PRO A 197 -0.72 3.42 3.67
C PRO A 197 0.20 3.81 2.52
N ALA A 198 1.20 2.98 2.23
CA ALA A 198 2.14 3.18 1.13
C ALA A 198 1.67 2.55 -0.20
N ASN A 199 0.46 1.97 -0.25
CA ASN A 199 -0.11 1.32 -1.43
C ASN A 199 0.86 0.28 -2.06
N MET A 200 1.54 -0.51 -1.23
CA MET A 200 2.56 -1.44 -1.72
C MET A 200 1.97 -2.50 -2.68
N ASN A 201 2.80 -2.96 -3.63
CA ASN A 201 2.47 -4.01 -4.59
C ASN A 201 2.51 -5.42 -3.94
N ILE A 202 1.62 -5.64 -2.97
CA ILE A 202 1.62 -6.82 -2.10
C ILE A 202 1.42 -8.13 -2.85
N PRO A 203 0.37 -8.29 -3.68
CA PRO A 203 0.22 -9.48 -4.50
C PRO A 203 1.46 -9.78 -5.34
N GLU A 204 2.03 -8.75 -5.98
CA GLU A 204 3.10 -8.88 -6.96
C GLU A 204 4.40 -9.37 -6.31
N TYR A 205 4.80 -8.79 -5.17
CA TYR A 205 6.01 -9.29 -4.48
C TYR A 205 5.79 -10.66 -3.83
N ILE A 206 4.56 -11.02 -3.45
CA ILE A 206 4.28 -12.35 -2.91
C ILE A 206 4.33 -13.40 -4.03
N GLU A 207 3.79 -13.07 -5.20
CA GLU A 207 3.89 -13.92 -6.39
C GLU A 207 5.35 -14.12 -6.80
N ALA A 208 6.16 -13.06 -6.78
CA ALA A 208 7.60 -13.16 -7.03
C ALA A 208 8.30 -14.10 -6.02
N ILE A 209 7.98 -14.01 -4.73
CA ILE A 209 8.49 -14.96 -3.71
C ILE A 209 8.03 -16.39 -4.01
N TRP A 210 6.77 -16.59 -4.39
CA TRP A 210 6.23 -17.91 -4.74
C TRP A 210 6.95 -18.53 -5.94
N ASN A 211 7.32 -17.69 -6.91
CA ASN A 211 8.10 -18.05 -8.10
C ASN A 211 9.63 -18.11 -7.84
N ASP A 212 10.08 -17.92 -6.59
CA ASP A 212 11.49 -17.92 -6.20
C ASP A 212 12.33 -16.80 -6.86
N ASP A 213 11.69 -15.71 -7.30
CA ASP A 213 12.35 -14.50 -7.81
C ASP A 213 12.37 -13.41 -6.72
N ILE A 214 13.34 -13.53 -5.81
CA ILE A 214 13.53 -12.55 -4.73
C ILE A 214 13.90 -11.15 -5.26
N HIS A 215 14.54 -11.05 -6.43
CA HIS A 215 14.91 -9.76 -7.01
C HIS A 215 13.69 -9.00 -7.52
N GLU A 216 12.76 -9.68 -8.18
CA GLU A 216 11.48 -9.08 -8.57
C GLU A 216 10.66 -8.67 -7.34
N ALA A 217 10.66 -9.50 -6.28
CA ALA A 217 10.02 -9.13 -5.03
C ALA A 217 10.58 -7.82 -4.47
N GLY A 218 11.91 -7.67 -4.44
CA GLY A 218 12.59 -6.43 -4.03
C GLY A 218 12.24 -5.24 -4.93
N ARG A 219 12.25 -5.40 -6.25
CA ARG A 219 11.86 -4.34 -7.22
C ARG A 219 10.45 -3.83 -6.94
N GLN A 220 9.48 -4.74 -6.76
CA GLN A 220 8.09 -4.39 -6.48
C GLN A 220 7.94 -3.65 -5.14
N MET A 221 8.75 -3.99 -4.14
CA MET A 221 8.77 -3.29 -2.86
C MET A 221 9.33 -1.86 -2.98
N TYR A 222 10.45 -1.68 -3.69
CA TYR A 222 11.11 -0.37 -3.85
C TYR A 222 10.35 0.63 -4.71
N LYS A 223 9.38 0.19 -5.52
CA LYS A 223 8.45 1.09 -6.22
C LYS A 223 7.64 1.99 -5.26
N THR A 224 7.40 1.54 -4.03
CA THR A 224 6.45 2.18 -3.10
C THR A 224 6.97 2.34 -1.67
N ASN A 225 8.03 1.62 -1.29
CA ASN A 225 8.58 1.66 0.06
C ASN A 225 10.11 1.53 0.08
N PRO A 226 10.84 2.63 0.36
CA PRO A 226 12.29 2.59 0.50
C PRO A 226 12.79 2.02 1.84
N LEU A 227 11.89 1.73 2.79
CA LEU A 227 12.21 1.18 4.10
C LEU A 227 11.66 -0.25 4.23
N SER A 228 11.94 -1.10 3.24
CA SER A 228 11.31 -2.41 3.12
C SER A 228 11.88 -3.44 4.09
N ASP A 229 13.17 -3.38 4.39
CA ASP A 229 13.81 -4.18 5.43
C ASP A 229 13.22 -3.87 6.82
N VAL A 230 13.09 -2.57 7.14
CA VAL A 230 12.49 -2.12 8.40
C VAL A 230 11.02 -2.53 8.47
N CYS A 231 10.24 -2.27 7.42
CA CYS A 231 8.83 -2.63 7.40
C CYS A 231 8.59 -4.15 7.38
N GLY A 232 9.59 -4.95 7.02
CA GLY A 232 9.57 -6.41 7.17
C GLY A 232 9.62 -6.85 8.64
N ARG A 233 10.06 -5.98 9.55
CA ARG A 233 10.24 -6.30 10.97
C ARG A 233 9.19 -5.71 11.88
N ILE A 234 8.96 -4.40 11.75
CA ILE A 234 8.22 -3.63 12.75
C ILE A 234 6.97 -2.93 12.20
N CYS A 235 6.56 -3.25 10.97
CA CYS A 235 5.31 -2.73 10.42
C CYS A 235 4.09 -3.19 11.23
N THR A 236 3.10 -2.30 11.35
CA THR A 236 1.78 -2.55 11.94
C THR A 236 0.89 -3.46 11.10
N HIS A 237 1.37 -3.91 9.93
CA HIS A 237 0.81 -5.02 9.14
C HIS A 237 -0.71 -4.97 8.92
N LYS A 238 -1.28 -3.76 8.75
CA LYS A 238 -2.70 -3.53 8.42
C LYS A 238 -3.18 -4.37 7.24
N CYS A 239 -2.26 -4.67 6.31
CA CYS A 239 -2.47 -5.57 5.18
C CYS A 239 -2.92 -6.98 5.58
N GLU A 240 -2.43 -7.53 6.71
CA GLU A 240 -2.82 -8.84 7.20
C GLU A 240 -4.22 -8.83 7.82
N THR A 241 -4.61 -7.74 8.50
CA THR A 241 -5.99 -7.54 8.99
C THR A 241 -7.02 -7.53 7.87
N ALA A 242 -6.63 -7.00 6.69
CA ALA A 242 -7.49 -6.92 5.51
C ALA A 242 -7.43 -8.16 4.61
N CYS A 243 -6.59 -9.14 4.93
CA CYS A 243 -6.35 -10.29 4.07
C CYS A 243 -7.61 -11.14 3.90
N SER A 244 -7.99 -11.44 2.66
CA SER A 244 -9.20 -12.18 2.32
C SER A 244 -9.22 -13.59 2.94
N ILE A 245 -8.07 -14.28 3.00
CA ILE A 245 -7.92 -15.61 3.61
C ILE A 245 -8.28 -15.60 5.11
N GLY A 246 -8.03 -14.48 5.80
CA GLY A 246 -8.34 -14.30 7.22
C GLY A 246 -9.82 -14.46 7.60
N ASN A 247 -10.73 -14.47 6.61
CA ASN A 247 -12.17 -14.67 6.85
C ASN A 247 -12.54 -16.14 7.13
N ARG A 248 -11.77 -17.10 6.59
CA ARG A 248 -11.99 -18.55 6.79
C ARG A 248 -10.86 -19.21 7.57
N GLY A 249 -9.65 -18.66 7.50
CA GLY A 249 -8.44 -19.20 8.13
C GLY A 249 -7.59 -18.11 8.76
N LYS A 250 -6.29 -18.36 8.88
CA LYS A 250 -5.33 -17.34 9.34
C LYS A 250 -4.86 -16.48 8.16
N PRO A 251 -4.78 -15.15 8.31
CA PRO A 251 -4.29 -14.28 7.23
C PRO A 251 -2.86 -14.63 6.82
N LEU A 252 -2.44 -14.21 5.62
CA LEU A 252 -1.05 -14.36 5.20
C LEU A 252 -0.10 -13.59 6.12
N SER A 253 1.10 -14.13 6.35
CA SER A 253 2.21 -13.46 7.06
C SER A 253 2.97 -12.51 6.12
N ILE A 254 2.26 -11.50 5.62
CA ILE A 254 2.75 -10.53 4.63
C ILE A 254 4.00 -9.79 5.14
N ARG A 255 4.02 -9.39 6.42
CA ARG A 255 5.18 -8.72 7.02
C ARG A 255 6.43 -9.62 6.96
N TRP A 256 6.26 -10.91 7.21
CA TRP A 256 7.35 -11.87 7.24
C TRP A 256 7.80 -12.35 5.86
N LEU A 257 6.88 -12.45 4.90
CA LEU A 257 7.24 -12.64 3.49
C LEU A 257 8.11 -11.48 2.97
N LYS A 258 7.74 -10.25 3.33
CA LYS A 258 8.54 -9.06 3.03
C LYS A 258 9.95 -9.15 3.64
N ARG A 259 10.03 -9.49 4.92
CA ARG A 259 11.31 -9.70 5.61
C ARG A 259 12.16 -10.76 4.90
N TYR A 260 11.59 -11.92 4.58
CA TYR A 260 12.31 -12.99 3.88
C TYR A 260 12.92 -12.49 2.57
N ALA A 261 12.12 -11.82 1.73
CA ALA A 261 12.60 -11.35 0.43
C ALA A 261 13.77 -10.39 0.59
N MET A 262 13.67 -9.43 1.51
CA MET A 262 14.75 -8.45 1.76
C MET A 262 15.98 -9.08 2.41
N ASP A 263 15.79 -9.98 3.38
CA ASP A 263 16.90 -10.69 4.06
C ASP A 263 17.69 -11.58 3.08
N ALA A 264 17.03 -12.12 2.04
CA ALA A 264 17.64 -12.96 1.03
C ALA A 264 18.47 -12.19 -0.02
N ILE A 265 18.27 -10.88 -0.14
CA ILE A 265 18.97 -10.04 -1.12
C ILE A 265 20.22 -9.42 -0.46
N PRO A 266 21.42 -9.54 -1.08
CA PRO A 266 22.61 -8.85 -0.61
C PRO A 266 22.49 -7.32 -0.76
N GLN A 267 22.97 -6.57 0.22
CA GLN A 267 22.82 -5.11 0.29
C GLN A 267 23.42 -4.40 -0.95
N GLU A 268 24.56 -4.89 -1.44
CA GLU A 268 25.24 -4.35 -2.61
C GLU A 268 24.39 -4.39 -3.90
N GLN A 269 23.34 -5.20 -3.91
CA GLN A 269 22.44 -5.33 -5.05
C GLN A 269 21.23 -4.41 -4.96
N TYR A 270 20.97 -3.74 -3.83
CA TYR A 270 19.75 -2.95 -3.62
C TYR A 270 19.60 -1.83 -4.65
N LEU A 271 20.69 -1.14 -4.96
CA LEU A 271 20.69 -0.05 -5.94
C LEU A 271 20.33 -0.54 -7.37
N SER A 272 20.61 -1.81 -7.69
CA SER A 272 20.23 -2.40 -8.98
C SER A 272 18.74 -2.75 -9.09
N LEU A 273 18.02 -2.77 -7.95
CA LEU A 273 16.59 -3.05 -7.89
C LEU A 273 15.73 -1.79 -7.98
N VAL A 274 16.34 -0.62 -7.79
CA VAL A 274 15.66 0.66 -7.98
C VAL A 274 15.73 1.01 -9.46
N ASP A 275 14.59 1.27 -10.09
CA ASP A 275 14.55 1.77 -11.46
C ASP A 275 15.21 3.16 -11.52
N GLN A 276 16.39 3.23 -12.15
CA GLN A 276 17.32 4.36 -12.06
C GLN A 276 17.06 5.47 -13.07
N ASN A 277 15.84 5.60 -13.59
CA ASN A 277 15.49 6.75 -14.44
C ASN A 277 15.38 8.04 -13.60
N ILE A 278 16.50 8.46 -12.98
CA ILE A 278 16.61 9.71 -12.25
C ILE A 278 16.37 10.85 -13.25
N VAL A 279 15.29 11.59 -13.03
CA VAL A 279 14.96 12.75 -13.85
C VAL A 279 16.01 13.82 -13.58
N LYS A 280 16.69 14.36 -14.60
CA LYS A 280 17.61 15.49 -14.38
C LYS A 280 16.80 16.77 -14.21
N LYS A 281 16.52 17.17 -12.96
CA LYS A 281 15.95 18.49 -12.64
C LYS A 281 17.07 19.49 -12.31
N GLY A 282 16.89 20.74 -12.71
CA GLY A 282 17.94 21.77 -12.81
C GLY A 282 18.55 22.28 -11.49
N GLY A 283 19.18 21.41 -10.70
CA GLY A 283 20.05 21.77 -9.57
C GLY A 283 19.34 22.37 -8.35
N LYS A 284 18.04 22.13 -8.20
CA LYS A 284 17.23 22.60 -7.07
C LYS A 284 17.55 21.82 -5.79
N LYS A 285 17.58 22.52 -4.65
CA LYS A 285 18.05 21.99 -3.36
C LYS A 285 16.91 21.88 -2.36
N VAL A 286 16.84 20.73 -1.68
CA VAL A 286 15.85 20.48 -0.63
C VAL A 286 16.54 20.11 0.68
N ALA A 287 16.19 20.82 1.75
CA ALA A 287 16.61 20.47 3.11
C ALA A 287 15.53 19.64 3.81
N ILE A 288 15.95 18.58 4.51
CA ILE A 288 15.05 17.75 5.31
C ILE A 288 15.55 17.76 6.76
N VAL A 289 14.72 18.15 7.70
CA VAL A 289 15.05 18.21 9.13
C VAL A 289 14.48 16.97 9.81
N GLY A 290 15.38 16.03 10.17
CA GLY A 290 15.07 14.75 10.79
C GLY A 290 15.17 13.56 9.85
N SER A 291 15.86 12.50 10.28
CA SER A 291 16.09 11.28 9.50
C SER A 291 15.19 10.10 9.92
N GLY A 292 13.97 10.40 10.38
CA GLY A 292 12.95 9.38 10.64
C GLY A 292 12.36 8.79 9.36
N PRO A 293 11.34 7.89 9.48
CA PRO A 293 10.73 7.24 8.32
C PRO A 293 10.28 8.20 7.21
N SER A 294 9.64 9.32 7.59
CA SER A 294 9.17 10.32 6.62
C SER A 294 10.29 11.09 5.96
N GLY A 295 11.34 11.46 6.71
CA GLY A 295 12.48 12.18 6.14
C GLY A 295 13.25 11.32 5.16
N LEU A 296 13.54 10.06 5.53
CA LEU A 296 14.20 9.10 4.66
C LEU A 296 13.37 8.75 3.42
N SER A 297 12.06 8.52 3.59
CA SER A 297 11.16 8.27 2.47
C SER A 297 11.11 9.45 1.50
N ALA A 298 10.93 10.68 2.00
CA ALA A 298 10.94 11.87 1.16
C ALA A 298 12.29 12.05 0.44
N SER A 299 13.41 11.76 1.12
CA SER A 299 14.75 11.83 0.53
C SER A 299 14.90 10.89 -0.66
N TYR A 300 14.44 9.65 -0.53
CA TYR A 300 14.45 8.66 -1.59
C TYR A 300 13.71 9.15 -2.84
N TYR A 301 12.46 9.58 -2.68
CA TYR A 301 11.65 10.01 -3.83
C TYR A 301 12.17 11.31 -4.45
N LEU A 302 12.58 12.29 -3.65
CA LEU A 302 13.15 13.54 -4.16
C LEU A 302 14.47 13.32 -4.90
N ALA A 303 15.30 12.37 -4.45
CA ALA A 303 16.52 11.99 -5.17
C ALA A 303 16.20 11.37 -6.53
N LEU A 304 15.22 10.46 -6.60
CA LEU A 304 14.75 9.88 -7.88
C LEU A 304 14.12 10.94 -8.81
N MET A 305 13.49 11.96 -8.24
CA MET A 305 12.97 13.10 -8.98
C MET A 305 14.06 14.10 -9.44
N GLY A 306 15.31 13.92 -9.01
CA GLY A 306 16.45 14.72 -9.47
C GLY A 306 16.88 15.89 -8.59
N TYR A 307 16.40 15.98 -7.36
CA TYR A 307 16.75 17.06 -6.45
C TYR A 307 18.04 16.79 -5.69
N GLU A 308 18.79 17.85 -5.36
CA GLU A 308 19.90 17.78 -4.41
C GLU A 308 19.33 17.80 -2.99
N VAL A 309 19.33 16.65 -2.32
CA VAL A 309 18.72 16.48 -0.99
C VAL A 309 19.79 16.47 0.10
N THR A 310 19.63 17.33 1.10
CA THR A 310 20.42 17.30 2.35
C THR A 310 19.51 17.05 3.55
N VAL A 311 19.79 15.97 4.30
CA VAL A 311 19.10 15.63 5.54
C VAL A 311 19.94 16.10 6.73
N PHE A 312 19.32 16.78 7.69
CA PHE A 312 19.94 17.22 8.95
C PHE A 312 19.41 16.35 10.10
N GLU A 313 20.30 15.62 10.76
CA GLU A 313 19.98 14.70 11.85
C GLU A 313 20.72 15.11 13.13
N ALA A 314 19.98 15.27 14.22
CA ALA A 314 20.52 15.76 15.49
C ALA A 314 21.37 14.70 16.24
N TYR A 315 21.11 13.41 16.01
CA TYR A 315 21.84 12.32 16.66
C TYR A 315 23.03 11.80 15.82
N PRO A 316 23.93 10.98 16.40
CA PRO A 316 25.13 10.51 15.71
C PRO A 316 24.90 9.63 14.48
N LYS A 317 23.71 9.04 14.32
CA LYS A 317 23.35 8.18 13.18
C LYS A 317 21.91 8.45 12.72
N ALA A 318 21.66 8.21 11.45
CA ALA A 318 20.35 8.39 10.84
C ALA A 318 19.35 7.27 11.21
N GLY A 319 18.05 7.57 11.19
CA GLY A 319 16.97 6.57 11.41
C GLY A 319 15.89 6.99 12.40
N GLY A 320 16.06 8.11 13.10
CA GLY A 320 15.08 8.63 14.06
C GLY A 320 14.63 7.59 15.09
N MET A 321 13.32 7.53 15.36
CA MET A 321 12.75 6.59 16.34
C MET A 321 12.93 5.11 15.98
N MET A 322 13.18 4.77 14.71
CA MET A 322 13.50 3.39 14.33
C MET A 322 14.84 2.95 14.93
N ARG A 323 15.81 3.86 15.03
CA ARG A 323 17.10 3.59 15.67
C ARG A 323 17.08 3.79 17.17
N TYR A 324 16.45 4.86 17.63
CA TYR A 324 16.58 5.35 19.01
C TYR A 324 15.39 5.02 19.90
N GLY A 325 14.27 4.57 19.34
CA GLY A 325 13.10 4.16 20.12
C GLY A 325 12.94 2.64 20.15
N ILE A 326 12.90 2.01 18.97
CA ILE A 326 12.65 0.58 18.84
C ILE A 326 13.86 -0.21 19.39
N PRO A 327 13.68 -1.21 20.26
CA PRO A 327 14.78 -2.05 20.74
C PRO A 327 15.46 -2.89 19.66
N SER A 328 16.75 -3.22 19.84
CA SER A 328 17.57 -3.91 18.82
C SER A 328 17.16 -5.35 18.59
N TYR A 329 16.53 -5.99 19.59
CA TYR A 329 15.95 -7.32 19.47
C TYR A 329 14.69 -7.37 18.60
N ARG A 330 14.11 -6.21 18.24
CA ARG A 330 13.01 -6.08 17.27
C ARG A 330 13.48 -5.54 15.92
N LEU A 331 14.37 -4.54 15.95
CA LEU A 331 14.94 -3.92 14.76
C LEU A 331 16.47 -3.77 14.92
N PRO A 332 17.24 -4.70 14.36
CA PRO A 332 18.70 -4.63 14.36
C PRO A 332 19.22 -3.39 13.61
N ASP A 333 20.27 -2.75 14.13
CA ASP A 333 20.86 -1.56 13.50
C ASP A 333 21.36 -1.83 12.07
N ALA A 334 21.99 -2.99 11.85
CA ALA A 334 22.53 -3.35 10.55
C ALA A 334 21.46 -3.42 9.46
N VAL A 335 20.23 -3.82 9.82
CA VAL A 335 19.10 -3.89 8.89
C VAL A 335 18.63 -2.49 8.49
N LEU A 336 18.54 -1.58 9.47
CA LEU A 336 18.22 -0.18 9.21
C LEU A 336 19.32 0.52 8.40
N ASP A 337 20.59 0.18 8.65
CA ASP A 337 21.74 0.70 7.89
C ASP A 337 21.69 0.27 6.41
N LYS A 338 21.11 -0.89 6.07
CA LYS A 338 20.89 -1.31 4.67
C LYS A 338 19.95 -0.39 3.91
N ASP A 339 18.76 -0.14 4.47
CA ASP A 339 17.75 0.74 3.87
C ASP A 339 18.30 2.19 3.74
N ILE A 340 19.00 2.69 4.76
CA ILE A 340 19.62 4.03 4.72
C ILE A 340 20.74 4.09 3.67
N GLY A 341 21.58 3.05 3.59
CA GLY A 341 22.68 3.00 2.63
C GLY A 341 22.19 3.01 1.18
N LEU A 342 21.03 2.41 0.88
CA LEU A 342 20.37 2.56 -0.42
C LEU A 342 20.04 4.03 -0.72
N ILE A 343 19.44 4.73 0.24
CA ILE A 343 19.05 6.15 0.08
C ILE A 343 20.29 7.03 -0.13
N GLU A 344 21.37 6.80 0.62
CA GLU A 344 22.64 7.50 0.43
C GLU A 344 23.26 7.20 -0.95
N SER A 345 23.14 5.96 -1.44
CA SER A 345 23.64 5.57 -2.76
C SER A 345 22.95 6.26 -3.93
N LEU A 346 21.75 6.85 -3.71
CA LEU A 346 21.06 7.71 -4.67
C LEU A 346 21.60 9.15 -4.70
N GLY A 347 22.61 9.47 -3.89
CA GLY A 347 23.22 10.80 -3.82
C GLY A 347 22.66 11.72 -2.72
N VAL A 348 21.83 11.19 -1.83
CA VAL A 348 21.32 11.94 -0.66
C VAL A 348 22.45 12.17 0.33
N THR A 349 22.63 13.42 0.77
CA THR A 349 23.62 13.77 1.81
C THR A 349 22.96 13.79 3.18
N ILE A 350 23.41 12.95 4.11
CA ILE A 350 22.89 12.94 5.50
C ILE A 350 23.94 13.52 6.46
N LYS A 351 23.64 14.69 7.05
CA LYS A 351 24.46 15.37 8.05
C LYS A 351 24.00 15.00 9.46
N THR A 352 24.63 13.97 10.03
CA THR A 352 24.41 13.54 11.42
C THR A 352 25.07 14.47 12.45
N GLY A 353 24.66 14.40 13.71
CA GLY A 353 25.17 15.23 14.79
C GLY A 353 24.92 16.74 14.60
N THR A 354 23.95 17.11 13.75
CA THR A 354 23.63 18.49 13.40
C THR A 354 22.22 18.82 13.87
N ARG A 355 22.10 19.54 14.99
CA ARG A 355 20.81 19.97 15.56
C ARG A 355 20.39 21.32 14.98
N VAL A 356 19.32 21.31 14.19
CA VAL A 356 18.66 22.53 13.71
C VAL A 356 18.10 23.32 14.90
N GLY A 357 18.28 24.65 14.87
CA GLY A 357 18.02 25.58 15.97
C GLY A 357 19.18 25.75 16.96
N LYS A 358 20.26 24.96 16.82
CA LYS A 358 21.48 25.08 17.64
C LYS A 358 22.74 25.17 16.78
N ASP A 359 23.02 24.12 16.02
CA ASP A 359 24.24 24.00 15.21
C ASP A 359 24.06 24.65 13.82
N VAL A 360 22.82 24.62 13.30
CA VAL A 360 22.38 25.34 12.09
C VAL A 360 21.09 26.06 12.44
N GLN A 361 20.97 27.36 12.13
CA GLN A 361 19.72 28.09 12.40
C GLN A 361 18.67 27.73 11.36
N PHE A 362 17.39 27.76 11.76
CA PHE A 362 16.31 27.37 10.85
C PHE A 362 16.15 28.39 9.70
N GLU A 363 16.44 29.66 9.98
CA GLU A 363 16.52 30.77 9.02
C GLU A 363 17.53 30.48 7.90
N ASP A 364 18.67 29.89 8.23
CA ASP A 364 19.72 29.56 7.25
C ASP A 364 19.22 28.51 6.26
N LEU A 365 18.39 27.56 6.71
CA LEU A 365 17.79 26.55 5.83
C LEU A 365 16.84 27.19 4.82
N HIS A 366 16.00 28.13 5.26
CA HIS A 366 15.11 28.87 4.35
C HIS A 366 15.89 29.69 3.31
N GLN A 367 17.05 30.25 3.67
CA GLN A 367 17.84 31.05 2.73
C GLN A 367 18.65 30.21 1.72
N GLN A 368 19.08 29.01 2.11
CA GLN A 368 20.02 28.20 1.33
C GLN A 368 19.36 27.12 0.46
N PHE A 369 18.11 26.76 0.75
CA PHE A 369 17.38 25.70 0.06
C PHE A 369 16.11 26.24 -0.58
N ASP A 370 15.72 25.65 -1.72
CA ASP A 370 14.51 26.06 -2.44
C ASP A 370 13.24 25.57 -1.72
N ALA A 371 13.33 24.45 -0.97
CA ALA A 371 12.27 23.95 -0.11
C ALA A 371 12.85 23.29 1.16
N VAL A 372 12.05 23.30 2.24
CA VAL A 372 12.40 22.65 3.50
C VAL A 372 11.29 21.72 3.95
N LEU A 373 11.65 20.50 4.35
CA LEU A 373 10.75 19.52 4.95
C LEU A 373 11.09 19.31 6.42
N ILE A 374 10.13 19.52 7.31
CA ILE A 374 10.21 19.14 8.71
C ILE A 374 9.68 17.72 8.88
N ALA A 375 10.53 16.82 9.36
CA ALA A 375 10.22 15.42 9.65
C ALA A 375 10.74 14.99 11.04
N THR A 376 10.67 15.90 12.02
CA THR A 376 11.29 15.72 13.35
C THR A 376 10.53 14.79 14.30
N GLY A 377 9.33 14.33 13.93
CA GLY A 377 8.54 13.38 14.73
C GLY A 377 8.32 13.78 16.19
N PHE A 378 8.25 12.78 17.09
CA PHE A 378 8.03 12.95 18.53
C PHE A 378 9.17 12.34 19.34
N HIS A 379 9.99 13.18 19.96
CA HIS A 379 11.14 12.77 20.77
C HIS A 379 11.02 13.15 22.25
N GLU A 380 9.95 13.83 22.65
CA GLU A 380 9.72 14.21 24.05
C GLU A 380 8.70 13.28 24.70
N GLY A 381 9.05 12.70 25.86
CA GLY A 381 8.12 11.94 26.69
C GLY A 381 7.17 12.85 27.47
N ARG A 382 5.96 12.37 27.73
CA ARG A 382 4.98 13.07 28.58
C ARG A 382 5.12 12.64 30.03
N SER A 383 5.09 13.62 30.94
CA SER A 383 5.02 13.33 32.37
C SER A 383 3.58 13.24 32.90
N THR A 384 3.35 12.36 33.87
CA THR A 384 2.06 12.25 34.59
C THR A 384 1.77 13.49 35.43
N LYS A 385 2.82 14.25 35.81
CA LYS A 385 2.76 15.44 36.67
C LYS A 385 2.18 15.18 38.06
N VAL A 386 2.19 13.94 38.53
CA VAL A 386 1.85 13.64 39.92
C VAL A 386 2.98 14.11 40.85
N PRO A 387 2.70 14.36 42.14
CA PRO A 387 3.74 14.71 43.10
C PRO A 387 4.91 13.70 43.06
N GLY A 388 6.15 14.22 43.09
CA GLY A 388 7.38 13.43 43.04
C GLY A 388 7.92 13.07 41.65
N THR A 389 7.21 13.43 40.57
CA THR A 389 7.65 13.15 39.17
C THR A 389 8.91 13.88 38.72
N ASP A 390 9.29 14.99 39.37
CA ASP A 390 10.52 15.74 39.08
C ASP A 390 11.79 15.08 39.68
N HIS A 391 11.66 13.95 40.38
CA HIS A 391 12.77 13.27 41.01
C HIS A 391 13.77 12.71 39.95
N PRO A 392 15.10 12.79 40.14
CA PRO A 392 16.08 12.38 39.14
C PRO A 392 16.03 10.89 38.71
N MET A 393 15.43 10.04 39.54
CA MET A 393 15.19 8.61 39.26
C MET A 393 13.81 8.32 38.63
N VAL A 394 13.09 9.37 38.23
CA VAL A 394 11.90 9.28 37.37
C VAL A 394 12.34 9.60 35.95
N PHE A 395 12.15 8.64 35.05
CA PHE A 395 12.60 8.77 33.66
C PHE A 395 11.44 8.71 32.69
N GLN A 396 11.60 9.40 31.55
CA GLN A 396 10.73 9.21 30.39
C GLN A 396 11.20 8.00 29.59
N ALA A 397 10.27 7.13 29.20
CA ALA A 397 10.59 5.90 28.46
C ALA A 397 11.36 6.16 27.16
N ILE A 398 10.98 7.20 26.41
CA ILE A 398 11.64 7.57 25.15
C ILE A 398 13.11 7.98 25.35
N ASP A 399 13.41 8.67 26.45
CA ASP A 399 14.80 9.04 26.78
C ASP A 399 15.62 7.80 27.14
N LEU A 400 15.08 6.91 27.99
CA LEU A 400 15.79 5.68 28.36
C LEU A 400 16.00 4.75 27.17
N LEU A 401 14.99 4.51 26.33
CA LEU A 401 15.13 3.71 25.12
C LEU A 401 16.25 4.27 24.23
N SER A 402 16.30 5.60 24.06
CA SER A 402 17.38 6.27 23.33
C SER A 402 18.74 6.07 23.97
N ARG A 403 18.86 6.18 25.30
CA ARG A 403 20.11 5.90 26.03
C ARG A 403 20.57 4.47 25.86
N ILE A 404 19.66 3.50 26.00
CA ILE A 404 19.94 2.06 25.81
C ILE A 404 20.48 1.83 24.39
N ARG A 405 19.78 2.33 23.37
CA ARG A 405 20.20 2.19 21.96
C ARG A 405 21.52 2.88 21.64
N ARG A 406 21.90 3.92 22.40
CA ARG A 406 23.15 4.67 22.23
C ARG A 406 24.29 4.15 23.10
N GLY A 407 24.04 3.15 23.95
CA GLY A 407 25.03 2.66 24.92
C GLY A 407 25.41 3.70 25.97
N ILE A 408 24.50 4.62 26.31
CA ILE A 408 24.69 5.61 27.37
C ILE A 408 24.32 4.97 28.69
N GLU A 409 25.26 4.94 29.63
CA GLU A 409 25.02 4.40 30.96
C GLU A 409 24.01 5.23 31.75
N PHE A 410 23.17 4.54 32.52
CA PHE A 410 22.22 5.12 33.46
C PHE A 410 22.01 4.12 34.61
N PRO A 411 21.57 4.57 35.80
CA PRO A 411 21.32 3.67 36.91
C PRO A 411 20.13 2.74 36.61
N VAL A 412 20.38 1.43 36.66
CA VAL A 412 19.35 0.38 36.62
C VAL A 412 19.18 -0.15 38.05
N GLU A 413 18.02 0.14 38.65
CA GLU A 413 17.69 -0.23 40.02
C GLU A 413 17.14 -1.65 40.15
N LYS A 414 17.18 -2.18 41.38
CA LYS A 414 16.67 -3.52 41.67
C LYS A 414 15.15 -3.60 41.67
N GLU A 415 14.43 -2.53 41.97
CA GLU A 415 12.96 -2.50 41.94
C GLU A 415 12.50 -1.34 41.06
N ILE A 416 11.85 -1.66 39.93
CA ILE A 416 11.46 -0.68 38.91
C ILE A 416 9.94 -0.71 38.70
N VAL A 417 9.31 0.47 38.65
CA VAL A 417 7.89 0.61 38.31
C VAL A 417 7.75 1.39 36.99
N VAL A 418 7.17 0.75 35.98
CA VAL A 418 6.84 1.36 34.68
C VAL A 418 5.36 1.77 34.67
N ILE A 419 5.07 2.96 34.16
CA ILE A 419 3.72 3.51 34.04
C ILE A 419 3.35 3.60 32.56
N GLY A 420 2.40 2.79 32.11
CA GLY A 420 1.87 2.81 30.74
C GLY A 420 1.46 1.42 30.24
N GLY A 421 0.47 1.36 29.34
CA GLY A 421 -0.06 0.11 28.80
C GLY A 421 0.18 -0.14 27.30
N GLY A 422 0.88 0.75 26.59
CA GLY A 422 1.13 0.63 25.14
C GLY A 422 2.46 -0.03 24.78
N ASN A 423 2.74 -0.22 23.47
CA ASN A 423 3.96 -0.88 22.98
C ASN A 423 5.26 -0.22 23.51
N VAL A 424 5.30 1.11 23.65
CA VAL A 424 6.46 1.81 24.24
C VAL A 424 6.72 1.36 25.68
N ALA A 425 5.65 1.09 26.46
CA ALA A 425 5.77 0.57 27.81
C ALA A 425 6.33 -0.86 27.81
N MET A 426 5.92 -1.69 26.84
CA MET A 426 6.42 -3.06 26.72
C MET A 426 7.90 -3.06 26.31
N ASP A 427 8.27 -2.25 25.32
CA ASP A 427 9.65 -2.09 24.86
C ASP A 427 10.59 -1.65 25.99
N ILE A 428 10.21 -0.63 26.78
CA ILE A 428 11.05 -0.16 27.89
C ILE A 428 11.07 -1.16 29.05
N ALA A 429 9.93 -1.78 29.39
CA ALA A 429 9.85 -2.76 30.47
C ALA A 429 10.73 -3.97 30.17
N ARG A 430 10.65 -4.53 28.96
CA ARG A 430 11.48 -5.67 28.54
C ARG A 430 12.96 -5.31 28.42
N SER A 431 13.27 -4.13 27.90
CA SER A 431 14.65 -3.65 27.85
C SER A 431 15.25 -3.51 29.26
N LEU A 432 14.50 -2.98 30.22
CA LEU A 432 14.93 -2.88 31.62
C LEU A 432 15.01 -4.24 32.30
N ALA A 433 14.06 -5.14 32.06
CA ALA A 433 14.07 -6.51 32.59
C ALA A 433 15.35 -7.25 32.17
N ARG A 434 15.74 -7.16 30.90
CA ARG A 434 17.00 -7.75 30.39
C ARG A 434 18.23 -7.16 31.07
N LEU A 435 18.30 -5.83 31.19
CA LEU A 435 19.40 -5.15 31.90
C LEU A 435 19.45 -5.52 33.39
N GLN A 436 18.29 -5.65 34.02
CA GLN A 436 18.16 -6.04 35.42
C GLN A 436 18.60 -7.50 35.63
N LYS A 437 18.19 -8.41 34.74
CA LYS A 437 18.63 -9.80 34.73
C LYS A 437 20.15 -9.91 34.54
N GLN A 438 20.74 -9.14 33.63
CA GLN A 438 22.20 -9.09 33.44
C GLN A 438 22.95 -8.55 34.66
N LYS A 439 22.37 -7.57 35.38
CA LYS A 439 23.01 -6.92 36.53
C LYS A 439 22.82 -7.68 37.85
N TYR A 440 21.64 -8.27 38.08
CA TYR A 440 21.24 -8.85 39.37
C TYR A 440 20.88 -10.35 39.31
N GLY A 441 20.75 -10.93 38.11
CA GLY A 441 20.36 -12.33 37.92
C GLY A 441 18.86 -12.61 38.05
N GLU A 442 18.05 -11.60 38.34
CA GLU A 442 16.61 -11.71 38.57
C GLU A 442 15.88 -10.46 38.05
N VAL A 443 14.59 -10.60 37.77
CA VAL A 443 13.71 -9.52 37.31
C VAL A 443 12.70 -9.19 38.41
N HIS A 444 12.69 -7.92 38.80
CA HIS A 444 11.78 -7.29 39.77
C HIS A 444 11.29 -5.98 39.14
N LEU A 445 10.41 -6.13 38.15
CA LEU A 445 9.85 -5.02 37.39
C LEU A 445 8.33 -5.13 37.35
N ILE A 446 7.67 -4.03 37.72
CA ILE A 446 6.22 -3.90 37.71
C ILE A 446 5.80 -2.96 36.59
N VAL A 447 4.75 -3.31 35.87
CA VAL A 447 4.05 -2.41 34.94
C VAL A 447 2.67 -2.08 35.49
N THR A 448 2.34 -0.80 35.54
CA THR A 448 1.00 -0.28 35.86
C THR A 448 0.38 0.38 34.64
N SER A 449 -0.93 0.25 34.46
CA SER A 449 -1.66 0.89 33.36
C SER A 449 -3.06 1.34 33.79
N LEU A 450 -3.56 2.42 33.19
CA LEU A 450 -4.93 2.87 33.42
C LEU A 450 -5.95 1.87 32.89
N GLU A 451 -5.61 1.24 31.77
CA GLU A 451 -6.39 0.24 31.08
C GLU A 451 -6.40 -1.09 31.86
N THR A 452 -7.56 -1.74 31.92
CA THR A 452 -7.67 -3.13 32.37
C THR A 452 -7.06 -4.06 31.34
N ARG A 453 -6.73 -5.30 31.74
CA ARG A 453 -5.99 -6.25 30.91
C ARG A 453 -6.61 -6.47 29.51
N ASP A 454 -7.93 -6.45 29.41
CA ASP A 454 -8.69 -6.67 28.18
C ASP A 454 -8.65 -5.50 27.18
N ILE A 455 -8.26 -4.30 27.63
CA ILE A 455 -8.22 -3.08 26.81
C ILE A 455 -6.84 -2.40 26.83
N MET A 456 -5.78 -3.11 27.24
CA MET A 456 -4.42 -2.60 27.14
C MET A 456 -4.08 -2.26 25.68
N PRO A 457 -3.49 -1.08 25.39
CA PRO A 457 -3.18 -0.68 24.02
C PRO A 457 -2.05 -1.46 23.34
N ALA A 458 -1.22 -2.17 24.12
CA ALA A 458 -0.11 -2.94 23.56
C ALA A 458 -0.58 -4.18 22.79
N ASP A 459 0.20 -4.59 21.80
CA ASP A 459 -0.04 -5.82 21.05
C ASP A 459 0.01 -7.01 22.02
N LYS A 460 -0.94 -7.95 21.85
CA LYS A 460 -1.14 -9.05 22.79
C LYS A 460 0.14 -9.89 22.96
N GLU A 461 0.84 -10.13 21.86
CA GLU A 461 2.10 -10.84 21.82
C GLU A 461 3.18 -10.12 22.65
N GLU A 462 3.27 -8.78 22.60
CA GLU A 462 4.26 -8.04 23.40
C GLU A 462 4.00 -8.15 24.90
N ILE A 463 2.73 -8.24 25.29
CA ILE A 463 2.33 -8.40 26.68
C ILE A 463 2.65 -9.82 27.18
N GLU A 464 2.30 -10.85 26.40
CA GLU A 464 2.65 -12.25 26.69
C GLU A 464 4.17 -12.41 26.78
N GLU A 465 4.91 -11.81 25.85
CA GLU A 465 6.37 -11.86 25.84
C GLU A 465 7.00 -11.19 27.07
N ALA A 466 6.41 -10.09 27.56
CA ALA A 466 6.86 -9.40 28.77
C ALA A 466 6.62 -10.23 30.04
N GLU A 467 5.46 -10.90 30.15
CA GLU A 467 5.15 -11.79 31.29
C GLU A 467 6.12 -12.98 31.35
N GLU A 468 6.40 -13.59 30.20
CA GLU A 468 7.39 -14.66 30.05
C GLU A 468 8.83 -14.21 30.44
N GLU A 469 9.15 -12.92 30.30
CA GLU A 469 10.42 -12.31 30.73
C GLU A 469 10.43 -11.92 32.22
N GLY A 470 9.37 -12.24 32.98
CA GLY A 470 9.30 -12.05 34.44
C GLY A 470 8.71 -10.71 34.89
N ILE A 471 8.08 -9.95 33.98
CA ILE A 471 7.44 -8.67 34.28
C ILE A 471 6.07 -8.89 34.92
N VAL A 472 5.77 -8.18 36.01
CA VAL A 472 4.51 -8.29 36.74
C VAL A 472 3.57 -7.13 36.37
N PHE A 473 2.34 -7.44 35.96
CA PHE A 473 1.36 -6.46 35.52
C PHE A 473 0.30 -6.15 36.59
N HIS A 474 0.06 -4.86 36.80
CA HIS A 474 -1.03 -4.33 37.63
C HIS A 474 -1.91 -3.38 36.79
N PRO A 475 -2.76 -3.92 35.90
CA PRO A 475 -3.63 -3.13 35.04
C PRO A 475 -4.82 -2.54 35.83
N GLY A 476 -5.45 -1.48 35.29
CA GLY A 476 -6.55 -0.78 35.95
C GLY A 476 -6.11 0.10 37.13
N ARG A 477 -4.84 0.52 37.16
CA ARG A 477 -4.20 1.28 38.25
C ARG A 477 -3.52 2.52 37.68
N GLY A 478 -3.88 3.70 38.20
CA GLY A 478 -3.29 4.97 37.78
C GLY A 478 -2.44 5.62 38.87
N PRO A 479 -1.39 6.37 38.51
CA PRO A 479 -0.48 6.99 39.47
C PRO A 479 -1.15 8.14 40.22
N GLU A 480 -0.85 8.25 41.52
CA GLU A 480 -1.26 9.36 42.39
C GLU A 480 -0.07 10.17 42.89
N GLU A 481 1.04 9.51 43.20
CA GLU A 481 2.22 10.10 43.83
C GLU A 481 3.40 9.12 43.74
N VAL A 482 4.58 9.66 43.43
CA VAL A 482 5.86 8.96 43.61
C VAL A 482 6.30 9.18 45.06
N LEU A 483 6.33 8.12 45.86
CA LEU A 483 6.66 8.19 47.28
C LEU A 483 8.17 8.33 47.45
N ILE A 484 8.59 9.37 48.18
CA ILE A 484 9.98 9.72 48.41
C ILE A 484 10.26 9.78 49.91
N GLU A 485 11.25 9.00 50.37
CA GLU A 485 11.76 9.02 51.75
C GLU A 485 13.28 9.25 51.70
N ASP A 486 13.79 10.17 52.52
CA ASP A 486 15.23 10.51 52.59
C ASP A 486 15.88 10.77 51.21
N SER A 487 15.15 11.45 50.31
CA SER A 487 15.57 11.73 48.91
C SER A 487 15.68 10.49 48.00
N ASN A 488 15.11 9.35 48.38
CA ASN A 488 15.05 8.14 47.56
C ASN A 488 13.60 7.77 47.26
N ILE A 489 13.35 7.23 46.06
CA ILE A 489 12.04 6.66 45.74
C ILE A 489 11.89 5.34 46.51
N VAL A 490 10.75 5.20 47.20
CA VAL A 490 10.38 3.97 47.91
C VAL A 490 9.21 3.23 47.26
N GLY A 491 8.45 3.91 46.39
CA GLY A 491 7.43 3.28 45.57
C GLY A 491 6.54 4.26 44.80
N LEU A 492 5.56 3.70 44.10
CA LEU A 492 4.51 4.41 43.39
C LEU A 492 3.17 4.14 44.07
N LYS A 493 2.52 5.20 44.54
CA LYS A 493 1.15 5.15 45.03
C LYS A 493 0.19 5.24 43.85
N THR A 494 -0.78 4.33 43.80
CA THR A 494 -1.77 4.26 42.72
C THR A 494 -3.19 4.14 43.25
N SER A 495 -4.16 4.57 42.45
CA SER A 495 -5.59 4.34 42.69
C SER A 495 -6.17 3.44 41.61
N ARG A 496 -7.26 2.72 41.94
CA ARG A 496 -8.03 1.99 40.93
C ARG A 496 -8.61 2.96 39.89
N CYS A 497 -8.29 2.73 38.62
CA CYS A 497 -8.93 3.42 37.50
C CYS A 497 -10.28 2.76 37.23
N THR A 498 -11.37 3.52 37.41
CA THR A 498 -12.73 3.02 37.19
C THR A 498 -13.18 3.19 35.74
N ARG A 499 -12.55 4.13 35.03
CA ARG A 499 -12.86 4.46 33.64
C ARG A 499 -11.72 5.26 33.02
N VAL A 500 -11.29 4.93 31.80
CA VAL A 500 -10.21 5.64 31.08
C VAL A 500 -10.73 6.76 30.17
N PHE A 501 -11.81 6.48 29.44
CA PHE A 501 -12.42 7.40 28.47
C PHE A 501 -13.79 7.88 28.94
N ASP A 502 -14.20 9.09 28.58
CA ASP A 502 -15.58 9.55 28.79
C ASP A 502 -16.57 8.94 27.77
N GLU A 503 -17.85 9.27 27.90
CA GLU A 503 -18.91 8.80 27.00
C GLU A 503 -18.68 9.21 25.53
N GLN A 504 -17.91 10.29 25.31
CA GLN A 504 -17.52 10.77 23.99
C GLN A 504 -16.20 10.13 23.50
N LYS A 505 -15.71 9.09 24.18
CA LYS A 505 -14.43 8.40 23.91
C LYS A 505 -13.20 9.30 24.00
N ARG A 506 -13.29 10.43 24.70
CA ARG A 506 -12.15 11.30 24.96
C ARG A 506 -11.41 10.80 26.19
N PHE A 507 -10.09 10.92 26.18
CA PHE A 507 -9.26 10.55 27.32
C PHE A 507 -9.64 11.41 28.54
N ASN A 508 -10.21 10.78 29.57
CA ASN A 508 -10.69 11.44 30.79
C ASN A 508 -10.81 10.41 31.92
N PRO A 509 -9.66 10.00 32.50
CA PRO A 509 -9.63 8.93 33.46
C PRO A 509 -10.29 9.31 34.79
N ALA A 510 -11.03 8.38 35.38
CA ALA A 510 -11.66 8.48 36.68
C ALA A 510 -11.07 7.45 37.64
N PHE A 511 -10.95 7.81 38.91
CA PHE A 511 -10.27 7.02 39.94
C PHE A 511 -11.15 6.81 41.17
N ASP A 512 -11.11 5.61 41.73
CA ASP A 512 -11.61 5.35 43.08
C ASP A 512 -10.47 5.58 44.09
N LYS A 513 -10.53 6.73 44.78
CA LYS A 513 -9.50 7.14 45.75
C LYS A 513 -9.52 6.33 47.05
N ASN A 514 -10.50 5.44 47.25
CA ASN A 514 -10.54 4.55 48.41
C ASN A 514 -9.77 3.24 48.16
N ASP A 515 -9.53 2.88 46.91
CA ASP A 515 -8.83 1.67 46.49
C ASP A 515 -7.39 2.03 46.08
N ILE A 516 -6.54 2.20 47.10
CA ILE A 516 -5.15 2.59 46.99
C ILE A 516 -4.23 1.37 47.10
N GLU A 517 -3.29 1.25 46.17
CA GLU A 517 -2.19 0.29 46.25
C GLU A 517 -0.85 1.02 46.12
N ILE A 518 0.16 0.52 46.82
CA ILE A 518 1.54 1.03 46.77
C ILE A 518 2.42 -0.06 46.18
N TYR A 519 3.05 0.24 45.05
CA TYR A 519 4.02 -0.66 44.42
C TYR A 519 5.42 -0.21 44.77
N LYS A 520 6.18 -1.09 45.42
CA LYS A 520 7.55 -0.81 45.84
C LYS A 520 8.46 -0.61 44.62
N GLY A 521 9.35 0.38 44.68
CA GLY A 521 10.27 0.68 43.59
C GLY A 521 11.25 1.80 43.95
N ASN A 522 12.46 1.74 43.40
CA ASN A 522 13.50 2.76 43.56
C ASN A 522 13.71 3.61 42.30
N MET A 523 13.06 3.20 41.20
CA MET A 523 13.08 3.87 39.91
C MET A 523 11.67 3.82 39.30
N VAL A 524 11.23 4.95 38.74
CA VAL A 524 9.94 5.04 38.05
C VAL A 524 10.17 5.43 36.60
N VAL A 525 9.46 4.80 35.67
CA VAL A 525 9.57 5.09 34.24
C VAL A 525 8.21 5.40 33.65
N GLU A 526 8.06 6.59 33.07
CA GLU A 526 6.81 7.06 32.48
C GLU A 526 6.80 6.75 30.97
N ALA A 527 5.84 5.93 30.54
CA ALA A 527 5.59 5.52 29.16
C ALA A 527 4.17 5.91 28.71
N ILE A 528 3.70 7.10 29.11
CA ILE A 528 2.32 7.57 28.92
C ILE A 528 2.11 8.42 27.64
N GLY A 529 3.02 8.26 26.67
CA GLY A 529 2.96 8.91 25.37
C GLY A 529 4.05 9.97 25.15
N GLN A 530 4.03 10.55 23.95
CA GLN A 530 5.08 11.42 23.44
C GLN A 530 4.53 12.70 22.78
N GLY A 531 5.40 13.68 22.53
CA GLY A 531 5.07 14.97 21.94
C GLY A 531 6.16 15.54 21.03
N PRO A 532 5.81 16.54 20.19
CA PRO A 532 6.77 17.22 19.32
C PRO A 532 7.54 18.28 20.08
N ASN A 533 8.81 18.44 19.72
CA ASN A 533 9.57 19.64 20.03
C ASN A 533 9.60 20.53 18.77
N MET A 534 9.09 21.76 18.86
CA MET A 534 9.08 22.74 17.77
C MET A 534 9.93 23.99 18.07
N SER A 535 10.76 23.95 19.12
CA SER A 535 11.53 25.11 19.59
C SER A 535 12.49 25.68 18.54
N TYR A 536 12.94 24.85 17.60
CA TYR A 536 13.83 25.25 16.51
C TYR A 536 13.16 26.17 15.46
N LEU A 537 11.83 26.32 15.47
CA LEU A 537 11.12 27.17 14.52
C LEU A 537 11.28 28.67 14.82
N GLY A 538 11.67 29.05 16.04
CA GLY A 538 11.83 30.46 16.44
C GLY A 538 10.61 31.31 16.07
N ASP A 539 10.86 32.45 15.42
CA ASP A 539 9.82 33.39 15.00
C ASP A 539 8.85 32.82 13.95
N TYR A 540 9.27 31.81 13.17
CA TYR A 540 8.40 31.19 12.16
C TYR A 540 7.21 30.46 12.80
N ALA A 541 7.33 30.01 14.05
CA ALA A 541 6.21 29.38 14.76
C ALA A 541 4.98 30.32 14.81
N THR A 542 5.20 31.64 14.93
CA THR A 542 4.09 32.62 14.96
C THR A 542 3.47 32.92 13.59
N LYS A 543 4.17 32.55 12.50
CA LYS A 543 3.73 32.79 11.11
C LYS A 543 3.00 31.58 10.51
N LEU A 544 2.96 30.47 11.23
CA LEU A 544 2.31 29.23 10.81
C LEU A 544 0.83 29.22 11.23
N GLU A 545 0.00 28.62 10.38
CA GLU A 545 -1.37 28.27 10.75
C GLU A 545 -1.41 26.95 11.54
N TYR A 546 -2.35 26.85 12.48
CA TYR A 546 -2.53 25.67 13.33
C TYR A 546 -3.97 25.18 13.31
N ASP A 547 -4.14 23.86 13.36
CA ASP A 547 -5.39 23.19 13.68
C ASP A 547 -5.28 22.57 15.07
N GLY A 548 -5.82 23.28 16.07
CA GLY A 548 -5.63 22.98 17.48
C GLY A 548 -4.16 23.11 17.89
N ARG A 549 -3.51 21.99 18.22
CA ARG A 549 -2.09 21.94 18.62
C ARG A 549 -1.14 21.50 17.50
N ARG A 550 -1.66 21.21 16.30
CA ARG A 550 -0.88 20.71 15.16
C ARG A 550 -0.72 21.81 14.12
N ILE A 551 0.41 21.83 13.43
CA ILE A 551 0.61 22.71 12.28
C ILE A 551 -0.38 22.29 11.19
N LYS A 552 -1.11 23.25 10.64
CA LYS A 552 -2.07 23.02 9.56
C LYS A 552 -1.28 22.86 8.25
N VAL A 553 -1.60 21.80 7.51
CA VAL A 553 -0.95 21.48 6.23
C VAL A 553 -1.97 21.07 5.17
N THR A 554 -1.60 21.20 3.90
CA THR A 554 -2.37 20.70 2.75
C THR A 554 -2.34 19.16 2.68
N PRO A 555 -3.14 18.52 1.80
CA PRO A 555 -3.06 17.07 1.58
C PRO A 555 -1.67 16.56 1.16
N TYR A 556 -0.82 17.43 0.59
CA TYR A 556 0.58 17.17 0.23
C TYR A 556 1.58 17.80 1.22
N TYR A 557 1.15 18.05 2.45
CA TYR A 557 2.00 18.41 3.59
C TYR A 557 2.67 19.80 3.51
N GLN A 558 2.22 20.66 2.61
CA GLN A 558 2.67 22.07 2.55
C GLN A 558 2.04 22.87 3.68
N SER A 559 2.81 23.72 4.35
CA SER A 559 2.34 24.63 5.40
C SER A 559 1.79 25.94 4.82
N SER A 560 1.38 26.88 5.68
CA SER A 560 1.03 28.25 5.27
C SER A 560 2.23 29.06 4.73
N LEU A 561 3.46 28.61 5.01
CA LEU A 561 4.67 29.14 4.39
C LEU A 561 4.99 28.28 3.17
N GLY A 562 4.85 28.83 1.96
CA GLY A 562 4.88 28.05 0.71
C GLY A 562 6.13 27.18 0.48
N TRP A 563 7.29 27.61 0.98
CA TRP A 563 8.55 26.86 0.88
C TRP A 563 8.71 25.75 1.94
N LEU A 564 7.83 25.72 2.95
CA LEU A 564 7.95 24.85 4.13
C LEU A 564 6.88 23.77 4.13
N PHE A 565 7.34 22.53 4.27
CA PHE A 565 6.53 21.33 4.37
C PHE A 565 6.73 20.69 5.74
N VAL A 566 5.69 20.05 6.28
CA VAL A 566 5.72 19.42 7.61
C VAL A 566 5.05 18.04 7.52
N ALA A 567 5.80 16.99 7.85
CA ALA A 567 5.42 15.62 7.58
C ALA A 567 5.84 14.64 8.69
N GLY A 568 5.23 13.46 8.72
CA GLY A 568 5.48 12.37 9.66
C GLY A 568 4.64 12.45 10.94
N ASP A 569 5.18 11.89 12.03
CA ASP A 569 4.45 11.75 13.30
C ASP A 569 3.92 13.07 13.84
N ILE A 570 4.64 14.17 13.57
CA ILE A 570 4.25 15.53 13.96
C ILE A 570 2.87 15.96 13.39
N ILE A 571 2.43 15.34 12.29
CA ILE A 571 1.10 15.55 11.69
C ILE A 571 0.16 14.37 11.93
N LYS A 572 0.58 13.13 11.60
CA LYS A 572 -0.29 11.95 11.57
C LYS A 572 -0.24 11.08 12.84
N GLY A 573 0.79 11.23 13.67
CA GLY A 573 1.07 10.33 14.80
C GLY A 573 1.98 9.15 14.44
N PRO A 574 2.43 8.38 15.46
CA PRO A 574 3.49 7.38 15.31
C PRO A 574 3.03 6.10 14.60
N ASP A 575 3.56 5.85 13.40
CA ASP A 575 3.46 4.58 12.66
C ASP A 575 4.43 4.61 11.47
N VAL A 576 5.37 3.66 11.40
CA VAL A 576 6.47 3.70 10.42
C VAL A 576 5.97 3.67 8.97
N ILE A 577 4.96 2.84 8.66
CA ILE A 577 4.43 2.74 7.29
C ILE A 577 3.62 3.98 6.90
N ASN A 578 2.91 4.62 7.83
CA ASN A 578 2.34 5.96 7.58
C ASN A 578 3.46 6.96 7.35
N GLY A 579 4.54 6.89 8.12
CA GLY A 579 5.71 7.73 7.95
C GLY A 579 6.29 7.65 6.54
N VAL A 580 6.44 6.45 5.99
CA VAL A 580 6.83 6.22 4.59
C VAL A 580 5.86 6.89 3.62
N ALA A 581 4.56 6.62 3.75
CA ALA A 581 3.52 7.15 2.86
C ALA A 581 3.44 8.69 2.89
N VAL A 582 3.55 9.27 4.09
CA VAL A 582 3.56 10.71 4.31
C VAL A 582 4.82 11.35 3.70
N GLY A 583 5.99 10.71 3.85
CA GLY A 583 7.22 11.17 3.21
C GLY A 583 7.12 11.20 1.68
N HIS A 584 6.52 10.16 1.07
CA HIS A 584 6.26 10.12 -0.36
C HIS A 584 5.34 11.26 -0.82
N LYS A 585 4.22 11.47 -0.13
CA LYS A 585 3.29 12.56 -0.45
C LYS A 585 3.90 13.95 -0.27
N ALA A 586 4.75 14.13 0.74
CA ALA A 586 5.49 15.38 0.93
C ALA A 586 6.50 15.60 -0.21
N ALA A 587 7.18 14.55 -0.69
CA ALA A 587 8.06 14.64 -1.85
C ALA A 587 7.31 15.09 -3.11
N ILE A 588 6.11 14.55 -3.36
CA ILE A 588 5.23 15.00 -4.46
C ILE A 588 4.87 16.48 -4.30
N GLY A 589 4.45 16.91 -3.10
CA GLY A 589 4.12 18.32 -2.85
C GLY A 589 5.30 19.27 -3.05
N ILE A 590 6.49 18.87 -2.65
CA ILE A 590 7.73 19.62 -2.89
C ILE A 590 8.04 19.67 -4.38
N ASP A 591 7.86 18.55 -5.10
CA ASP A 591 8.06 18.50 -6.55
C ASP A 591 7.13 19.46 -7.29
N GLU A 592 5.83 19.44 -6.98
CA GLU A 592 4.83 20.33 -7.55
C GLU A 592 5.16 21.80 -7.29
N TYR A 593 5.57 22.12 -6.05
CA TYR A 593 5.97 23.48 -5.67
C TYR A 593 7.22 23.96 -6.43
N LEU A 594 8.26 23.12 -6.54
CA LEU A 594 9.53 23.49 -7.15
C LEU A 594 9.50 23.47 -8.68
N ALA A 595 8.68 22.63 -9.29
CA ALA A 595 8.53 22.56 -10.72
C ALA A 595 7.91 23.84 -11.32
N GLN A 596 7.26 24.68 -10.50
CA GLN A 596 6.48 25.85 -10.95
C GLN A 596 5.55 25.52 -12.12
N THR A 597 5.09 24.27 -12.19
CA THR A 597 4.08 23.89 -13.18
C THR A 597 2.86 24.75 -12.86
N PRO A 598 2.33 25.54 -13.81
CA PRO A 598 1.06 26.20 -13.60
C PRO A 598 0.07 25.17 -13.07
N ASP A 599 -0.67 25.54 -12.03
CA ASP A 599 -1.85 24.81 -11.56
C ASP A 599 -2.90 24.89 -12.67
N ASP A 600 -2.65 24.19 -13.76
CA ASP A 600 -3.66 23.83 -14.72
C ASP A 600 -4.47 22.79 -13.97
N HIS A 601 -5.60 23.21 -13.40
CA HIS A 601 -6.55 22.39 -12.66
C HIS A 601 -7.04 21.19 -13.50
N VAL A 602 -6.21 20.17 -13.67
CA VAL A 602 -6.53 18.93 -14.36
C VAL A 602 -7.16 17.99 -13.34
N THR A 603 -8.48 18.10 -13.20
CA THR A 603 -9.24 17.30 -12.23
C THR A 603 -10.10 16.23 -12.91
N THR A 604 -10.28 16.30 -14.23
CA THR A 604 -11.14 15.39 -15.00
C THR A 604 -10.43 14.80 -16.23
N ILE A 605 -10.96 13.69 -16.76
CA ILE A 605 -10.54 13.11 -18.04
C ILE A 605 -10.75 14.10 -19.19
N ASP A 606 -11.82 14.90 -19.12
CA ASP A 606 -12.12 15.95 -20.09
C ASP A 606 -11.05 17.05 -20.13
N ASP A 607 -10.46 17.39 -18.98
CA ASP A 607 -9.35 18.35 -18.92
C ASP A 607 -8.10 17.79 -19.62
N CYS A 608 -7.77 16.51 -19.39
CA CYS A 608 -6.68 15.82 -20.10
C CYS A 608 -6.91 15.75 -21.61
N ILE A 609 -8.13 15.42 -22.04
CA ILE A 609 -8.51 15.38 -23.46
C ILE A 609 -8.44 16.78 -24.07
N LYS A 610 -8.85 17.82 -23.33
CA LYS A 610 -8.79 19.21 -23.77
C LYS A 610 -7.34 19.68 -23.93
N ILE A 611 -6.47 19.36 -22.98
CA ILE A 611 -5.03 19.66 -23.04
C ILE A 611 -4.37 18.93 -24.22
N ALA A 612 -4.62 17.62 -24.36
CA ALA A 612 -4.12 16.83 -25.49
C ALA A 612 -4.57 17.39 -26.85
N ARG A 613 -5.84 17.81 -26.96
CA ARG A 613 -6.38 18.45 -28.17
C ARG A 613 -5.79 19.83 -28.44
N GLU A 614 -5.47 20.62 -27.41
CA GLU A 614 -4.82 21.91 -27.60
C GLU A 614 -3.36 21.76 -28.03
N TYR A 615 -2.63 20.77 -27.48
CA TYR A 615 -1.30 20.41 -27.97
C TYR A 615 -1.34 19.94 -29.43
N GLU A 616 -2.27 19.05 -29.78
CA GLU A 616 -2.46 18.59 -31.16
C GLU A 616 -2.80 19.75 -32.11
N LYS A 617 -3.69 20.68 -31.71
CA LYS A 617 -3.99 21.88 -32.52
C LYS A 617 -2.80 22.82 -32.68
N GLN A 618 -1.97 22.97 -31.65
CA GLN A 618 -0.75 23.79 -31.74
C GLN A 618 0.26 23.15 -32.68
N GLU A 619 0.49 21.85 -32.56
CA GLU A 619 1.37 21.08 -33.44
C GLU A 619 0.89 21.14 -34.89
N ILE A 620 -0.42 20.91 -35.13
CA ILE A 620 -1.01 21.03 -36.47
C ILE A 620 -0.85 22.44 -37.03
N ARG A 621 -1.11 23.51 -36.24
CA ARG A 621 -0.93 24.90 -36.71
C ARG A 621 0.51 25.23 -37.05
N GLN A 622 1.47 24.71 -36.30
CA GLN A 622 2.89 24.91 -36.56
C GLN A 622 3.34 24.16 -37.82
N LEU A 623 2.90 22.91 -37.99
CA LEU A 623 3.09 22.13 -39.21
C LEU A 623 2.46 22.84 -40.43
N ASP A 624 1.25 23.37 -40.29
CA ASP A 624 0.56 24.10 -41.37
C ASP A 624 1.27 25.41 -41.73
N ALA A 625 1.85 26.10 -40.74
CA ALA A 625 2.65 27.30 -40.94
C ALA A 625 3.99 27.00 -41.63
N LEU A 626 4.62 25.87 -41.28
CA LEU A 626 5.84 25.37 -41.90
C LEU A 626 5.63 24.95 -43.36
N LEU A 627 4.54 24.23 -43.63
CA LEU A 627 4.16 23.81 -44.99
C LEU A 627 3.83 24.99 -45.91
N LYS A 628 3.42 26.14 -45.34
CA LYS A 628 3.11 27.37 -46.08
C LYS A 628 4.29 28.34 -46.18
N ASN A 629 5.42 28.04 -45.55
CA ASN A 629 6.60 28.89 -45.60
C ASN A 629 7.31 28.72 -46.96
N LYS A 630 7.20 29.73 -47.82
CA LYS A 630 7.77 29.73 -49.18
C LYS A 630 9.29 29.59 -49.20
N ASP A 631 9.99 30.10 -48.19
CA ASP A 631 11.45 30.03 -48.13
C ASP A 631 11.97 28.60 -47.93
N LEU A 632 11.18 27.73 -47.29
CA LEU A 632 11.45 26.29 -47.16
C LEU A 632 11.06 25.50 -48.42
N GLN A 633 10.16 26.03 -49.26
CA GLN A 633 9.77 25.44 -50.53
C GLN A 633 10.74 25.79 -51.67
N GLU A 634 11.45 26.91 -51.57
CA GLU A 634 12.36 27.43 -52.61
C GLU A 634 13.86 27.25 -52.27
N ALA A 635 14.22 26.76 -51.08
CA ALA A 635 15.61 26.53 -50.68
C ALA A 635 16.24 25.36 -51.47
N GLU A 636 17.38 25.62 -52.12
CA GLU A 636 18.15 24.58 -52.82
C GLU A 636 18.55 23.44 -51.87
N PHE A 637 18.54 22.21 -52.40
CA PHE A 637 18.58 20.87 -51.76
C PHE A 637 19.59 20.61 -50.62
N GLY A 638 20.45 21.56 -50.25
CA GLY A 638 21.42 21.45 -49.15
C GLY A 638 21.11 22.28 -47.90
N GLU A 639 20.80 23.58 -48.04
CA GLU A 639 20.61 24.48 -46.89
C GLU A 639 19.19 24.37 -46.30
N GLY A 640 18.18 24.15 -47.16
CA GLY A 640 16.79 23.95 -46.73
C GLY A 640 16.55 22.67 -45.93
N ALA A 641 17.28 21.60 -46.26
CA ALA A 641 17.16 20.30 -45.59
C ALA A 641 17.71 20.33 -44.15
N ALA A 642 18.80 21.06 -43.92
CA ALA A 642 19.36 21.25 -42.58
C ALA A 642 18.45 22.12 -41.69
N ALA A 643 17.86 23.18 -42.26
CA ALA A 643 16.90 24.03 -41.56
C ALA A 643 15.60 23.26 -41.24
N LEU A 644 15.08 22.46 -42.18
CA LEU A 644 13.92 21.62 -41.97
C LEU A 644 14.18 20.53 -40.91
N GLY A 645 15.38 19.94 -40.92
CA GLY A 645 15.82 18.95 -39.92
C GLY A 645 15.90 19.54 -38.50
N LEU A 646 16.45 20.74 -38.34
CA LEU A 646 16.47 21.44 -37.05
C LEU A 646 15.06 21.74 -36.53
N VAL A 647 14.16 22.19 -37.40
CA VAL A 647 12.78 22.50 -37.02
C VAL A 647 11.98 21.22 -36.69
N LEU A 648 12.18 20.14 -37.45
CA LEU A 648 11.60 18.82 -37.15
C LEU A 648 12.10 18.27 -35.82
N GLN A 649 13.38 18.46 -35.51
CA GLN A 649 13.97 18.07 -34.23
C GLN A 649 13.36 18.87 -33.07
N GLU A 650 13.16 20.18 -33.25
CA GLU A 650 12.54 21.04 -32.24
C GLU A 650 11.05 20.72 -32.02
N LEU A 651 10.32 20.38 -33.08
CA LEU A 651 8.95 19.85 -33.00
C LEU A 651 8.91 18.48 -32.30
N LEU A 652 9.86 17.59 -32.58
CA LEU A 652 9.96 16.29 -31.94
C LEU A 652 10.26 16.44 -30.44
N ASP A 653 11.18 17.34 -30.09
CA ASP A 653 11.50 17.65 -28.70
C ASP A 653 10.32 18.30 -27.98
N GLN A 654 9.55 19.16 -28.65
CA GLN A 654 8.33 19.74 -28.10
C GLN A 654 7.24 18.68 -27.91
N HIS A 655 7.04 17.78 -28.87
CA HIS A 655 6.09 16.68 -28.77
C HIS A 655 6.46 15.74 -27.62
N ASN A 656 7.75 15.43 -27.46
CA ASN A 656 8.26 14.62 -26.34
C ASN A 656 8.04 15.33 -24.99
N ARG A 657 8.21 16.66 -24.92
CA ARG A 657 7.87 17.46 -23.73
C ARG A 657 6.38 17.41 -23.43
N ASN A 658 5.52 17.63 -24.43
CA ASN A 658 4.06 17.58 -24.31
C ASN A 658 3.58 16.19 -23.84
N LEU A 659 4.15 15.12 -24.41
CA LEU A 659 3.88 13.74 -24.04
C LEU A 659 4.33 13.42 -22.61
N ALA A 660 5.54 13.85 -22.23
CA ALA A 660 6.03 13.70 -20.85
C ALA A 660 5.14 14.45 -19.85
N GLN A 661 4.65 15.63 -20.21
CA GLN A 661 3.75 16.43 -19.40
C GLN A 661 2.36 15.77 -19.28
N LEU A 662 1.83 15.20 -20.36
CA LEU A 662 0.61 14.37 -20.34
C LEU A 662 0.79 13.13 -19.47
N LEU A 663 1.91 12.42 -19.58
CA LEU A 663 2.21 11.25 -18.77
C LEU A 663 2.35 11.59 -17.28
N MET A 664 2.91 12.77 -16.97
CA MET A 664 3.00 13.29 -15.61
C MET A 664 1.60 13.63 -15.04
N LEU A 665 0.71 14.21 -15.86
CA LEU A 665 -0.70 14.44 -15.50
C LEU A 665 -1.49 13.13 -15.29
N LEU A 666 -1.25 12.11 -16.13
CA LEU A 666 -1.80 10.75 -15.98
C LEU A 666 -1.22 10.00 -14.76
N GLY A 667 -0.12 10.49 -14.20
CA GLY A 667 0.55 9.97 -13.00
C GLY A 667 -0.07 10.42 -11.67
N ASN A 668 -0.96 11.41 -11.68
CA ASN A 668 -1.62 11.94 -10.49
C ASN A 668 -2.55 10.87 -9.84
N GLU A 669 -2.39 10.61 -8.53
CA GLU A 669 -3.16 9.59 -7.78
C GLU A 669 -4.67 9.87 -7.81
N ASN A 670 -5.08 11.13 -7.71
CA ASN A 670 -6.51 11.51 -7.79
C ASN A 670 -7.05 11.24 -9.20
N PHE A 671 -6.23 11.48 -10.23
CA PHE A 671 -6.59 11.19 -11.61
C PHE A 671 -6.64 9.67 -11.88
N ARG A 672 -5.76 8.84 -11.33
CA ARG A 672 -5.82 7.37 -11.46
C ARG A 672 -7.02 6.74 -10.75
N ILE A 673 -7.39 7.28 -9.58
CA ILE A 673 -8.59 6.88 -8.85
C ILE A 673 -9.84 7.34 -9.61
N HIS A 674 -9.84 8.57 -10.15
CA HIS A 674 -10.93 9.10 -10.97
C HIS A 674 -11.04 8.38 -12.33
N LEU A 675 -9.94 7.99 -12.98
CA LEU A 675 -9.96 7.21 -14.24
C LEU A 675 -10.48 5.79 -14.03
N ARG A 676 -10.13 5.16 -12.89
CA ARG A 676 -10.68 3.85 -12.50
C ARG A 676 -12.17 3.91 -12.14
N GLN A 677 -12.68 5.07 -11.72
CA GLN A 677 -14.06 5.25 -11.24
C GLN A 677 -15.01 5.86 -12.31
N GLU A 678 -14.58 6.89 -13.04
CA GLU A 678 -15.38 7.65 -14.03
C GLU A 678 -15.31 7.08 -15.45
N LEU A 679 -14.18 6.51 -15.91
CA LEU A 679 -14.15 5.84 -17.23
C LEU A 679 -15.15 4.66 -17.26
N LYS A 680 -15.35 3.99 -16.11
CA LYS A 680 -16.40 2.98 -15.90
C LYS A 680 -17.82 3.53 -15.81
N ARG A 681 -18.00 4.83 -15.59
CA ARG A 681 -19.28 5.54 -15.42
C ARG A 681 -19.76 6.12 -16.76
N GLU A 682 -18.87 6.74 -17.52
CA GLU A 682 -19.15 7.26 -18.87
C GLU A 682 -19.40 6.13 -19.89
N LEU A 683 -18.62 5.04 -19.85
CA LEU A 683 -18.85 3.86 -20.70
C LEU A 683 -20.21 3.17 -20.45
N ARG A 684 -20.85 3.42 -19.29
CA ARG A 684 -22.18 2.88 -18.96
C ARG A 684 -23.35 3.79 -19.33
N ALA A 685 -23.10 5.08 -19.60
CA ALA A 685 -24.16 6.05 -19.86
C ALA A 685 -24.78 5.94 -21.26
N ARG A 686 -24.15 5.25 -22.23
CA ARG A 686 -24.67 4.94 -23.58
C ARG A 686 -25.39 6.09 -24.33
N ASP A 687 -25.11 7.35 -24.06
CA ASP A 687 -25.63 8.47 -24.86
C ASP A 687 -24.56 9.03 -25.80
N PHE A 688 -24.36 8.34 -26.93
CA PHE A 688 -23.48 8.78 -28.01
C PHE A 688 -24.18 9.68 -29.04
N SER A 689 -25.38 10.19 -28.74
CA SER A 689 -26.10 11.10 -29.65
C SER A 689 -25.33 12.40 -29.95
N ARG A 690 -24.37 12.77 -29.10
CA ARG A 690 -23.47 13.92 -29.31
C ARG A 690 -22.34 13.69 -30.31
N TYR A 691 -22.06 12.44 -30.71
CA TYR A 691 -20.92 12.08 -31.57
C TYR A 691 -21.30 11.68 -33.00
N ALA A 692 -22.60 11.68 -33.35
CA ALA A 692 -23.10 11.15 -34.63
C ALA A 692 -23.06 12.13 -35.83
N ASN A 693 -22.52 13.35 -35.69
CA ASN A 693 -22.61 14.39 -36.74
C ASN A 693 -21.25 14.86 -37.29
N LEU A 694 -20.36 13.97 -37.72
CA LEU A 694 -19.15 14.36 -38.45
C LEU A 694 -18.99 13.52 -39.74
N ALA A 695 -19.12 14.18 -40.88
CA ALA A 695 -18.96 13.62 -42.23
C ALA A 695 -17.48 13.61 -42.68
N PRO A 696 -17.08 12.74 -43.64
CA PRO A 696 -15.69 12.62 -44.09
C PRO A 696 -15.31 13.59 -45.22
N LEU A 697 -14.02 13.94 -45.33
CA LEU A 697 -13.44 14.68 -46.47
C LEU A 697 -12.34 13.85 -47.21
N PRO A 698 -12.11 14.05 -48.52
CA PRO A 698 -11.39 13.10 -49.40
C PRO A 698 -10.01 13.57 -49.95
N GLY A 699 -9.12 12.62 -50.25
CA GLY A 699 -8.14 12.68 -51.37
C GLY A 699 -6.62 12.72 -51.03
N THR A 700 -5.86 11.74 -51.55
CA THR A 700 -4.38 11.72 -51.78
C THR A 700 -4.12 11.21 -53.21
N PRO A 701 -3.11 11.73 -53.96
CA PRO A 701 -1.82 11.00 -54.23
C PRO A 701 -0.62 11.94 -54.56
N GLY A 702 0.70 11.63 -54.55
CA GLY A 702 1.56 10.45 -54.37
C GLY A 702 2.99 10.71 -54.97
N GLY A 703 4.08 10.12 -54.44
CA GLY A 703 5.31 9.75 -55.20
C GLY A 703 6.72 10.17 -54.70
N ALA A 704 7.48 9.20 -54.14
CA ALA A 704 8.84 9.23 -53.50
C ALA A 704 10.08 9.28 -54.47
N PRO A 705 11.37 9.05 -54.08
CA PRO A 705 12.03 8.90 -52.74
C PRO A 705 13.44 9.56 -52.54
N PHE A 706 13.94 9.59 -51.28
CA PHE A 706 15.37 9.66 -50.88
C PHE A 706 15.77 8.43 -50.02
N SER A 707 17.07 8.13 -49.94
CA SER A 707 17.65 6.79 -49.65
C SER A 707 17.71 6.31 -48.19
N GLU A 708 17.54 4.99 -48.02
CA GLU A 708 17.38 4.15 -46.80
C GLU A 708 18.52 4.14 -45.75
N GLY A 709 19.69 4.73 -46.01
CA GLY A 709 20.89 4.48 -45.18
C GLY A 709 20.86 5.05 -43.77
N ASP A 710 20.37 6.28 -43.61
CA ASP A 710 20.46 7.01 -42.32
C ASP A 710 19.22 6.79 -41.43
N LEU A 711 18.12 6.28 -42.00
CA LEU A 711 16.88 5.98 -41.28
C LEU A 711 17.01 4.66 -40.47
N VAL A 712 17.81 3.71 -40.96
CA VAL A 712 18.00 2.40 -40.31
C VAL A 712 18.82 2.52 -39.01
N ALA A 713 19.76 3.47 -38.93
CA ALA A 713 20.52 3.73 -37.70
C ALA A 713 19.66 4.39 -36.60
N PHE A 714 18.68 5.22 -36.98
CA PHE A 714 17.71 5.82 -36.06
C PHE A 714 16.66 4.81 -35.56
N LEU A 715 16.27 3.85 -36.41
CA LEU A 715 15.28 2.82 -36.07
C LEU A 715 15.86 1.69 -35.18
N ALA A 716 17.16 1.38 -35.29
CA ALA A 716 17.80 0.38 -34.45
C ALA A 716 17.94 0.80 -32.96
N LEU A 717 17.96 2.10 -32.65
CA LEU A 717 18.00 2.62 -31.28
C LEU A 717 16.61 2.69 -30.61
N ARG A 718 15.54 2.44 -31.37
CA ARG A 718 14.14 2.57 -30.93
C ARG A 718 13.55 1.27 -30.37
N GLU A 719 14.16 0.11 -30.61
CA GLU A 719 13.60 -1.19 -30.21
C GLU A 719 13.92 -1.66 -28.79
N GLN A 720 14.61 -0.88 -27.94
CA GLN A 720 15.01 -1.35 -26.61
C GLN A 720 14.41 -0.61 -25.40
N LYS A 721 13.50 0.36 -25.59
CA LYS A 721 12.87 1.10 -24.47
C LYS A 721 11.35 1.29 -24.60
N GLY A 722 10.67 0.31 -25.17
CA GLY A 722 9.20 0.30 -25.30
C GLY A 722 8.51 -0.95 -24.74
N PHE A 723 9.23 -1.79 -23.97
CA PHE A 723 8.73 -3.11 -23.59
C PHE A 723 8.16 -3.21 -22.17
N GLU A 724 8.26 -2.15 -21.34
CA GLU A 724 7.78 -2.18 -19.95
C GLU A 724 6.45 -1.45 -19.76
N LEU A 725 6.17 -0.42 -20.57
CA LEU A 725 4.86 0.23 -20.62
C LEU A 725 3.80 -0.63 -21.33
N TYR A 726 4.24 -1.61 -22.13
CA TYR A 726 3.35 -2.54 -22.82
C TYR A 726 2.55 -3.38 -21.83
N ASN A 727 3.13 -3.85 -20.71
CA ASN A 727 2.42 -4.72 -19.77
C ASN A 727 1.44 -3.98 -18.85
N ASP A 728 1.75 -2.74 -18.46
CA ASP A 728 0.82 -1.91 -17.67
C ASP A 728 -0.35 -1.39 -18.52
N ILE A 729 -0.11 -1.14 -19.82
CA ILE A 729 -1.15 -0.86 -20.80
C ILE A 729 -1.88 -2.14 -21.22
N PHE A 730 -1.22 -3.30 -21.27
CA PHE A 730 -1.82 -4.61 -21.60
C PHE A 730 -2.89 -5.01 -20.56
N TYR A 731 -2.64 -4.68 -19.30
CA TYR A 731 -3.59 -4.87 -18.22
C TYR A 731 -4.79 -3.90 -18.29
N LEU A 732 -4.61 -2.73 -18.92
CA LEU A 732 -5.68 -1.76 -19.20
C LEU A 732 -6.33 -1.97 -20.59
N SER A 733 -5.70 -2.70 -21.50
CA SER A 733 -6.11 -2.91 -22.90
C SER A 733 -7.01 -4.12 -23.11
N GLY A 734 -7.40 -4.84 -22.05
CA GLY A 734 -8.43 -5.88 -22.14
C GLY A 734 -9.81 -5.35 -22.56
N HIS A 735 -9.98 -4.02 -22.68
CA HIS A 735 -11.20 -3.38 -23.16
C HIS A 735 -11.08 -3.00 -24.65
N LYS A 736 -11.96 -3.61 -25.48
CA LYS A 736 -12.11 -3.38 -26.93
C LYS A 736 -12.21 -1.91 -27.36
N GLU A 737 -12.62 -1.01 -26.47
CA GLU A 737 -12.77 0.42 -26.75
C GLU A 737 -11.46 1.21 -26.61
N PHE A 738 -10.54 0.78 -25.75
CA PHE A 738 -9.18 1.34 -25.69
C PHE A 738 -8.33 0.79 -26.84
N GLU A 739 -8.55 -0.48 -27.23
CA GLU A 739 -8.07 -1.01 -28.51
C GLU A 739 -8.58 -0.17 -29.69
N PHE A 740 -9.84 0.26 -29.71
CA PHE A 740 -10.37 1.12 -30.79
C PHE A 740 -9.74 2.52 -30.81
N ILE A 741 -9.44 3.13 -29.66
CA ILE A 741 -8.74 4.41 -29.59
C ILE A 741 -7.29 4.25 -30.06
N ILE A 742 -6.61 3.19 -29.63
CA ILE A 742 -5.26 2.87 -30.08
C ILE A 742 -5.27 2.51 -31.58
N GLU A 743 -6.24 1.77 -32.09
CA GLU A 743 -6.41 1.49 -33.52
C GLU A 743 -6.74 2.75 -34.31
N SER A 744 -7.52 3.68 -33.75
CA SER A 744 -7.84 4.96 -34.38
C SER A 744 -6.63 5.90 -34.40
N LEU A 745 -5.81 5.91 -33.35
CA LEU A 745 -4.54 6.62 -33.29
C LEU A 745 -3.51 5.97 -34.23
N ARG A 746 -3.47 4.64 -34.29
CA ARG A 746 -2.66 3.88 -35.26
C ARG A 746 -3.13 4.13 -36.68
N GLU A 747 -4.43 4.30 -36.93
CA GLU A 747 -4.98 4.59 -38.24
C GLU A 747 -4.79 6.06 -38.62
N ALA A 748 -4.88 7.00 -37.68
CA ALA A 748 -4.50 8.40 -37.88
C ALA A 748 -3.00 8.53 -38.14
N GLN A 749 -2.18 7.77 -37.41
CA GLN A 749 -0.75 7.64 -37.63
C GLN A 749 -0.46 6.98 -38.99
N ARG A 750 -1.20 5.93 -39.38
CA ARG A 750 -1.07 5.27 -40.68
C ARG A 750 -1.49 6.19 -41.82
N LYS A 751 -2.54 7.00 -41.64
CA LYS A 751 -2.96 8.04 -42.61
C LYS A 751 -2.00 9.21 -42.65
N ALA A 752 -1.37 9.58 -41.53
CA ALA A 752 -0.30 10.57 -41.50
C ALA A 752 0.96 10.02 -42.19
N VAL A 753 1.31 8.75 -41.97
CA VAL A 753 2.37 8.03 -42.67
C VAL A 753 2.05 7.93 -44.16
N GLU A 754 0.86 7.51 -44.57
CA GLU A 754 0.41 7.47 -45.98
C GLU A 754 0.43 8.85 -46.63
N LYS A 755 0.15 9.92 -45.87
CA LYS A 755 0.19 11.31 -46.35
C LYS A 755 1.61 11.86 -46.42
N VAL A 756 2.52 11.35 -45.59
CA VAL A 756 3.98 11.62 -45.64
C VAL A 756 4.68 10.74 -46.68
N GLU A 757 4.17 9.54 -46.97
CA GLU A 757 4.57 8.67 -48.09
C GLU A 757 4.03 9.21 -49.44
N ALA A 758 2.92 9.95 -49.41
CA ALA A 758 2.32 10.57 -50.59
C ALA A 758 2.89 11.95 -50.94
N LEU A 759 3.48 12.66 -49.97
CA LEU A 759 4.27 13.90 -50.16
C LEU A 759 5.72 13.54 -50.47
#